data_AF-A0AAN4Z744-F1
#
_entry.id   AF-A0AAN4Z744-F1
#
_cell.length_a   1.000
_cell.length_b   1.000
_cell.length_c   1.000
_cell.angle_alpha   90.00
_cell.angle_beta   90.00
_cell.angle_gamma   90.00
#
_symmetry.space_group_name_H-M   'P 1'
#
loop_
_entity.id
_entity.type
_entity.pdbx_description
1 polymer ?
#
loop_
_entity_poly.entity_id
_entity_poly.type
_entity_poly.pdbx_seq_one_letter_code
_entity_poly.pdbx_strand_id
1 'polypeptide(L)'
;ESSQQTIDSTESIDSTLPDLPPYLLISSSSLLNLFVRCPSCGDLSINSISFSTHGSAVVLKWKCDKCVNSSWPSQPRLCGRFYEGNAKIATAAHTTGLSLPRLAEFGDVLGLALPAPRTEYDLLSKLVLPAVDIVYERHMRQVESIVRNVARRRGIDLSIDGRYSRPGFTALNGTISFIDLETNQVLLVVNMHKYMRGIDGISGRMEKEGVRVGLKKLLAMLYEIRSVSTDNDAKIGKMLRDDFKAIKHLLDFWHLVKGINHDLREFAKKKSCPNIKYWRKKLINHAHYVHSKFAKSRKLGMQYWLSALAHVTGRHRHFYKVPFLNGIVKCKHSRLGSSASHLIKRDSDEFQQLKAVIMKPTFLAGFLRASPKKNTSPNECFNSIINLYAPKRIARSPKWYGELIKLAHLHYNTLAQLDMLNLREELGSSSAKVIGREGEAVKRKMAKADHAWRRDVWAEIPGVIEKRKLELFMRKVGAPTDREYVLAMQEVEKEDEVAEGAEEREEGDGVESDVSEELGGGQYGEEVDSDHNPVMEAIELSDAEDGESEEEGGAEAAGKEGEGSEWDEGEAGERWRAGREGERGRGRGRGGRGGRGRGGTVVRPEVTAVQATVSAADPSGQQGLAEEPKEKKKKEEEEEMDEDDYSSDSTFKSTQAKRVRGSGRGRGK
;
A
#
# COMPACT_ATOMS: atom_id res chain seq x y z
N GLU A 1 -5.12 12.97 35.59
CA GLU A 1 -3.96 13.65 34.97
C GLU A 1 -4.36 14.18 33.60
N SER A 2 -3.72 15.24 33.09
CA SER A 2 -3.87 15.63 31.68
C SER A 2 -3.05 14.67 30.81
N SER A 3 -3.60 14.23 29.68
CA SER A 3 -2.89 13.42 28.69
C SER A 3 -2.08 14.26 27.68
N GLN A 4 -2.01 15.57 27.89
CA GLN A 4 -1.19 16.49 27.11
C GLN A 4 0.29 16.30 27.45
N GLN A 5 1.14 16.20 26.41
CA GLN A 5 2.59 16.26 26.60
C GLN A 5 3.01 17.72 26.67
N THR A 6 3.24 18.23 27.88
CA THR A 6 3.93 19.52 28.06
C THR A 6 5.41 19.36 27.72
N ILE A 7 5.98 20.35 27.03
CA ILE A 7 7.41 20.46 26.78
C ILE A 7 7.83 21.82 27.32
N ASP A 8 8.27 21.84 28.59
CA ASP A 8 8.75 23.03 29.25
C ASP A 8 10.23 23.26 28.90
N SER A 9 10.61 24.52 28.65
CA SER A 9 12.01 24.91 28.56
C SER A 9 12.60 25.00 29.97
N THR A 10 13.60 24.18 30.28
CA THR A 10 14.33 24.24 31.56
C THR A 10 15.02 25.60 31.72
N GLU A 11 14.88 26.22 32.89
CA GLU A 11 15.47 27.54 33.20
C GLU A 11 17.00 27.51 33.27
N SER A 12 17.67 27.55 32.12
CA SER A 12 19.05 28.00 32.01
C SER A 12 19.08 29.52 32.08
N ILE A 13 19.75 30.09 33.09
CA ILE A 13 19.96 31.55 33.22
C ILE A 13 21.11 31.99 32.29
N ASP A 14 20.93 31.73 30.99
CA ASP A 14 21.75 32.26 29.90
C ASP A 14 20.81 32.78 28.80
N SER A 15 21.31 33.76 28.05
CA SER A 15 20.58 34.66 27.16
C SER A 15 20.03 34.05 25.85
N THR A 16 19.98 32.72 25.76
CA THR A 16 19.42 32.00 24.61
C THR A 16 17.89 32.03 24.62
N LEU A 17 17.28 32.46 23.52
CA LEU A 17 15.84 32.35 23.28
C LEU A 17 15.37 30.88 23.41
N PRO A 18 14.16 30.62 23.95
CA PRO A 18 13.64 29.26 24.08
C PRO A 18 13.44 28.60 22.71
N ASP A 19 13.81 27.33 22.59
CA ASP A 19 13.74 26.54 21.35
C ASP A 19 12.28 26.17 21.00
N LEU A 20 11.58 27.13 20.40
CA LEU A 20 10.19 26.97 19.97
C LEU A 20 10.10 26.23 18.62
N PRO A 21 9.09 25.35 18.43
CA PRO A 21 8.83 24.73 17.14
C PRO A 21 8.73 25.76 16.00
N PRO A 22 9.35 25.53 14.82
CA PRO A 22 9.39 26.52 13.73
C PRO A 22 8.03 27.00 13.17
N TYR A 23 6.93 26.35 13.54
CA TYR A 23 5.56 26.80 13.29
C TYR A 23 4.66 26.44 14.48
N LEU A 24 3.82 27.39 14.88
CA LEU A 24 2.79 27.23 15.91
C LEU A 24 1.44 27.66 15.34
N LEU A 25 0.35 27.06 15.82
CA LEU A 25 -1.01 27.53 15.55
C LEU A 25 -1.39 28.55 16.63
N ILE A 26 -1.57 29.80 16.24
CA ILE A 26 -1.88 30.93 17.12
C ILE A 26 -3.22 31.52 16.69
N SER A 27 -4.10 31.85 17.65
CA SER A 27 -5.39 32.47 17.37
C SER A 27 -5.23 33.93 16.94
N SER A 28 -6.18 34.44 16.14
CA SER A 28 -6.16 35.82 15.67
C SER A 28 -6.17 36.84 16.82
N SER A 29 -6.87 36.55 17.92
CA SER A 29 -6.90 37.41 19.11
C SER A 29 -5.55 37.42 19.84
N SER A 30 -4.96 36.25 20.10
CA SER A 30 -3.63 36.18 20.72
C SER A 30 -2.53 36.82 19.86
N LEU A 31 -2.64 36.76 18.54
CA LEU A 31 -1.75 37.49 17.63
C LEU A 31 -1.94 39.01 17.72
N LEU A 32 -3.18 39.50 17.67
CA LEU A 32 -3.47 40.95 17.71
C LEU A 32 -3.08 41.60 19.05
N ASN A 33 -3.11 40.85 20.16
CA ASN A 33 -2.61 41.33 21.46
C ASN A 33 -1.13 41.76 21.44
N LEU A 34 -0.31 41.22 20.52
CA LEU A 34 1.09 41.64 20.33
C LEU A 34 1.23 43.01 19.65
N PHE A 35 0.14 43.56 19.12
CA PHE A 35 0.08 44.83 18.38
C PHE A 35 -0.80 45.87 19.11
N VAL A 36 -0.87 45.80 20.45
CA VAL A 36 -1.47 46.83 21.32
C VAL A 36 -0.54 48.06 21.47
N ARG A 37 0.77 47.88 21.24
CA ARG A 37 1.78 48.94 21.13
C ARG A 37 2.55 48.76 19.82
N CYS A 38 3.10 49.84 19.27
CA CYS A 38 3.89 49.80 18.04
C CYS A 38 5.18 48.97 18.24
N PRO A 39 5.34 47.81 17.58
CA PRO A 39 6.54 46.98 17.76
C PRO A 39 7.84 47.63 17.25
N SER A 40 7.75 48.71 16.45
CA SER A 40 8.90 49.44 15.92
C SER A 40 9.46 50.51 16.86
N CYS A 41 8.66 51.06 17.79
CA CYS A 41 9.06 52.20 18.61
C CYS A 41 8.49 52.21 20.05
N GLY A 42 7.77 51.15 20.44
CA GLY A 42 7.20 50.98 21.79
C GLY A 42 5.96 51.83 22.11
N ASP A 43 5.56 52.72 21.19
CA ASP A 43 4.50 53.70 21.44
C ASP A 43 3.09 53.08 21.55
N LEU A 44 2.19 53.75 22.28
CA LEU A 44 0.82 53.31 22.52
C LEU A 44 -0.14 53.67 21.38
N SER A 45 0.16 54.70 20.58
CA SER A 45 -0.72 55.20 19.51
C SER A 45 -0.59 54.44 18.19
N ILE A 46 -1.17 53.24 18.08
CA ILE A 46 -1.43 52.65 16.75
C ILE A 46 -2.71 53.25 16.17
N ASN A 47 -2.54 54.27 15.33
CA ASN A 47 -3.61 55.05 14.71
C ASN A 47 -4.39 54.25 13.66
N SER A 48 -3.77 53.22 13.08
CA SER A 48 -4.46 52.24 12.22
C SER A 48 -3.66 50.94 12.13
N ILE A 49 -4.37 49.81 12.12
CA ILE A 49 -3.83 48.50 11.77
C ILE A 49 -4.68 47.89 10.65
N SER A 50 -4.01 47.23 9.71
CA SER A 50 -4.63 46.53 8.58
C SER A 50 -3.91 45.20 8.35
N PHE A 51 -4.63 44.20 7.87
CA PHE A 51 -4.07 42.89 7.59
C PHE A 51 -4.34 42.45 6.16
N SER A 52 -3.50 41.55 5.66
CA SER A 52 -3.69 40.87 4.37
C SER A 52 -3.28 39.42 4.50
N THR A 53 -4.15 38.51 4.07
CA THR A 53 -3.90 37.06 4.10
C THR A 53 -3.41 36.56 2.76
N HIS A 54 -2.46 35.63 2.79
CA HIS A 54 -1.84 35.04 1.61
C HIS A 54 -1.67 33.53 1.85
N GLY A 55 -2.77 32.80 1.90
CA GLY A 55 -2.79 31.44 2.44
C GLY A 55 -2.52 31.47 3.94
N SER A 56 -1.53 30.68 4.41
CA SER A 56 -1.12 30.66 5.82
C SER A 56 -0.30 31.89 6.27
N ALA A 57 0.05 32.80 5.36
CA ALA A 57 0.72 34.05 5.73
C ALA A 57 -0.31 35.12 6.08
N VAL A 58 -0.07 35.83 7.18
CA VAL A 58 -0.65 37.14 7.48
C VAL A 58 0.44 38.18 7.29
N VAL A 59 0.14 39.29 6.62
CA VAL A 59 0.97 40.50 6.66
C VAL A 59 0.17 41.58 7.35
N LEU A 60 0.63 41.99 8.53
CA LEU A 60 0.12 43.14 9.26
C LEU A 60 0.85 44.40 8.78
N LYS A 61 0.11 45.49 8.63
CA LYS A 61 0.62 46.83 8.35
C LYS A 61 -0.04 47.81 9.30
N TRP A 62 0.75 48.66 9.95
CA TRP A 62 0.24 49.62 10.92
C TRP A 62 0.90 50.98 10.76
N LYS A 63 0.26 51.99 11.34
CA LYS A 63 0.79 53.35 11.45
C LYS A 63 0.68 53.84 12.89
N CYS A 64 1.74 54.48 13.37
CA CYS A 64 1.73 55.33 14.56
C CYS A 64 2.34 56.69 14.21
N ASP A 65 2.27 57.65 15.13
CA ASP A 65 2.77 59.02 14.92
C ASP A 65 4.27 59.08 14.56
N LYS A 66 5.03 58.05 14.93
CA LYS A 66 6.48 57.91 14.69
C LYS A 66 6.82 56.94 13.54
N CYS A 67 5.87 56.16 13.01
CA CYS A 67 6.13 55.11 12.02
C CYS A 67 5.02 55.04 10.97
N VAL A 68 5.29 55.54 9.76
CA VAL A 68 4.28 55.78 8.72
C VAL A 68 4.01 54.56 7.82
N ASN A 69 4.94 53.60 7.74
CA ASN A 69 4.91 52.46 6.79
C ASN A 69 5.38 51.13 7.40
N SER A 70 5.16 50.90 8.70
CA SER A 70 5.60 49.65 9.34
C SER A 70 4.78 48.43 8.87
N SER A 71 5.45 47.30 8.68
CA SER A 71 4.82 46.03 8.30
C SER A 71 5.54 44.82 8.88
N TRP A 72 4.79 43.77 9.18
CA TRP A 72 5.28 42.51 9.73
C TRP A 72 4.63 41.33 9.00
N PRO A 73 5.42 40.47 8.32
CA PRO A 73 4.94 39.21 7.79
C PRO A 73 5.05 38.10 8.84
N SER A 74 3.98 37.31 9.02
CA SER A 74 3.95 36.19 9.98
C SER A 74 4.85 35.01 9.61
N GLN A 75 5.47 35.04 8.43
CA GLN A 75 6.41 34.03 7.96
C GLN A 75 7.33 34.57 6.85
N PRO A 76 8.57 34.08 6.74
CA PRO A 76 9.55 34.51 5.74
C PRO A 76 9.14 34.16 4.30
N ARG A 77 9.83 34.79 3.33
CA ARG A 77 9.64 34.55 1.90
C ARG A 77 10.81 33.78 1.29
N LEU A 78 10.58 32.51 0.99
CA LEU A 78 11.49 31.65 0.26
C LEU A 78 11.88 32.27 -1.09
N CYS A 79 13.19 32.44 -1.29
CA CYS A 79 13.78 33.05 -2.48
C CYS A 79 13.21 34.44 -2.85
N GLY A 80 12.68 35.16 -1.87
CA GLY A 80 12.00 36.46 -1.99
C GLY A 80 10.54 36.42 -2.50
N ARG A 81 10.04 35.26 -2.94
CA ARG A 81 8.80 35.16 -3.73
C ARG A 81 7.64 34.43 -3.05
N PHE A 82 7.90 33.30 -2.40
CA PHE A 82 6.84 32.43 -1.86
C PHE A 82 6.88 32.45 -0.34
N TYR A 83 5.76 32.70 0.35
CA TYR A 83 5.73 32.53 1.81
C TYR A 83 6.01 31.08 2.19
N GLU A 84 6.92 30.89 3.14
CA GLU A 84 7.57 29.58 3.35
C GLU A 84 6.59 28.50 3.79
N GLY A 85 5.71 28.78 4.74
CA GLY A 85 4.70 27.84 5.22
C GLY A 85 3.71 27.41 4.15
N ASN A 86 3.36 28.26 3.17
CA ASN A 86 2.54 27.82 2.04
C ASN A 86 3.23 26.72 1.23
N ALA A 87 4.54 26.86 1.00
CA ALA A 87 5.33 25.85 0.31
C ALA A 87 5.54 24.60 1.19
N LYS A 88 5.78 24.75 2.50
CA LYS A 88 5.88 23.62 3.45
C LYS A 88 4.56 22.85 3.57
N ILE A 89 3.41 23.53 3.64
CA ILE A 89 2.07 22.91 3.68
C ILE A 89 1.85 22.07 2.43
N ALA A 90 2.06 22.62 1.24
CA ALA A 90 1.92 21.86 -0.02
C ALA A 90 2.90 20.67 -0.08
N THR A 91 4.15 20.87 0.34
CA THR A 91 5.19 19.81 0.36
C THR A 91 4.84 18.68 1.33
N ALA A 92 4.46 19.02 2.57
CA ALA A 92 4.08 18.06 3.60
C ALA A 92 2.81 17.31 3.21
N ALA A 93 1.79 18.00 2.70
CA ALA A 93 0.55 17.38 2.23
C ALA A 93 0.83 16.37 1.11
N HIS A 94 1.60 16.76 0.10
CA HIS A 94 1.93 15.87 -1.01
C HIS A 94 2.76 14.66 -0.55
N THR A 95 3.91 14.87 0.11
CA THR A 95 4.85 13.81 0.51
C THR A 95 4.31 12.83 1.58
N THR A 96 3.24 13.20 2.29
CA THR A 96 2.50 12.29 3.19
C THR A 96 1.29 11.61 2.55
N GLY A 97 0.87 12.02 1.33
CA GLY A 97 -0.31 11.49 0.65
C GLY A 97 -1.64 12.13 1.07
N LEU A 98 -1.61 13.25 1.79
CA LEU A 98 -2.80 14.00 2.16
C LEU A 98 -3.45 14.59 0.89
N SER A 99 -4.76 14.40 0.75
CA SER A 99 -5.50 14.88 -0.41
C SER A 99 -5.90 16.35 -0.19
N LEU A 100 -5.43 17.27 -1.03
CA LEU A 100 -5.66 18.72 -0.87
C LEU A 100 -7.12 19.13 -0.53
N PRO A 101 -8.19 18.58 -1.15
CA PRO A 101 -9.56 18.87 -0.71
C PRO A 101 -9.88 18.53 0.76
N ARG A 102 -9.26 17.49 1.33
CA ARG A 102 -9.39 17.14 2.76
C ARG A 102 -8.58 18.06 3.67
N LEU A 103 -7.54 18.71 3.14
CA LEU A 103 -6.76 19.72 3.84
C LEU A 103 -7.50 21.07 3.85
N ALA A 104 -8.13 21.44 2.72
CA ALA A 104 -9.06 22.56 2.64
C ALA A 104 -10.22 22.39 3.64
N GLU A 105 -10.98 21.29 3.57
CA GLU A 105 -12.07 20.99 4.54
C GLU A 105 -11.60 21.01 6.00
N PHE A 106 -10.35 20.61 6.29
CA PHE A 106 -9.78 20.69 7.63
C PHE A 106 -9.51 22.14 8.04
N GLY A 107 -8.99 22.97 7.14
CA GLY A 107 -8.81 24.40 7.38
C GLY A 107 -10.15 25.12 7.58
N ASP A 108 -11.13 24.86 6.71
CA ASP A 108 -12.47 25.45 6.76
C ASP A 108 -13.18 25.15 8.09
N VAL A 109 -13.12 23.91 8.58
CA VAL A 109 -13.71 23.49 9.87
C VAL A 109 -12.96 24.06 11.07
N LEU A 110 -11.66 24.33 10.95
CA LEU A 110 -10.82 24.89 12.02
C LEU A 110 -10.82 26.44 12.02
N GLY A 111 -11.33 27.09 10.97
CA GLY A 111 -11.14 28.52 10.73
C GLY A 111 -9.70 28.91 10.37
N LEU A 112 -8.89 27.94 9.92
CA LEU A 112 -7.47 28.13 9.62
C LEU A 112 -7.26 28.58 8.15
N ALA A 113 -6.65 29.75 7.97
CA ALA A 113 -6.27 30.24 6.65
C ALA A 113 -5.20 29.35 5.99
N LEU A 114 -5.56 28.69 4.89
CA LEU A 114 -4.69 27.83 4.09
C LEU A 114 -4.55 28.35 2.65
N PRO A 115 -3.53 27.95 1.88
CA PRO A 115 -3.41 28.38 0.49
C PRO A 115 -4.60 27.87 -0.32
N ALA A 116 -5.24 28.75 -1.10
CA ALA A 116 -6.36 28.35 -1.96
C ALA A 116 -5.95 27.20 -2.91
N PRO A 117 -6.84 26.24 -3.27
CA PRO A 117 -6.44 25.03 -4.00
C PRO A 117 -5.70 25.30 -5.32
N ARG A 118 -6.03 26.38 -6.04
CA ARG A 118 -5.29 26.80 -7.25
C ARG A 118 -3.82 27.13 -6.95
N THR A 119 -3.56 27.80 -5.83
CA THR A 119 -2.21 28.13 -5.33
C THR A 119 -1.47 26.88 -4.88
N GLU A 120 -2.13 25.93 -4.21
CA GLU A 120 -1.52 24.64 -3.86
C GLU A 120 -1.12 23.83 -5.09
N TYR A 121 -2.03 23.65 -6.07
CA TYR A 121 -1.72 22.96 -7.32
C TYR A 121 -0.61 23.66 -8.10
N ASP A 122 -0.52 25.00 -8.04
CA ASP A 122 0.59 25.77 -8.60
C ASP A 122 1.91 25.48 -7.90
N LEU A 123 1.95 25.52 -6.56
CA LEU A 123 3.13 25.20 -5.76
C LEU A 123 3.60 23.76 -6.00
N LEU A 124 2.67 22.80 -6.05
CA LEU A 124 3.00 21.41 -6.41
C LEU A 124 3.58 21.32 -7.82
N SER A 125 2.88 21.85 -8.82
CA SER A 125 3.27 21.71 -10.23
C SER A 125 4.55 22.45 -10.60
N LYS A 126 4.92 23.49 -9.85
CA LYS A 126 6.02 24.41 -10.18
C LYS A 126 7.24 24.26 -9.28
N LEU A 127 7.09 23.68 -8.08
CA LEU A 127 8.15 23.56 -7.07
C LEU A 127 8.29 22.12 -6.53
N VAL A 128 7.21 21.55 -5.98
CA VAL A 128 7.30 20.29 -5.23
C VAL A 128 7.50 19.08 -6.14
N LEU A 129 6.82 18.99 -7.29
CA LEU A 129 7.00 17.87 -8.21
C LEU A 129 8.43 17.80 -8.79
N PRO A 130 9.04 18.89 -9.30
CA PRO A 130 10.45 18.86 -9.69
C PRO A 130 11.42 18.47 -8.56
N ALA A 131 11.15 18.92 -7.32
CA ALA A 131 11.95 18.51 -6.15
C ALA A 131 11.78 17.01 -5.81
N VAL A 132 10.56 16.48 -5.94
CA VAL A 132 10.29 15.03 -5.84
C VAL A 132 11.02 14.25 -6.93
N ASP A 133 11.12 14.78 -8.16
CA ASP A 133 11.83 14.13 -9.25
C ASP A 133 13.34 14.02 -8.98
N ILE A 134 13.99 15.11 -8.55
CA ILE A 134 15.42 15.10 -8.18
C ILE A 134 15.71 14.05 -7.09
N VAL A 135 14.89 14.02 -6.03
CA VAL A 135 15.03 13.05 -4.93
C VAL A 135 14.69 11.62 -5.38
N TYR A 136 13.68 11.45 -6.24
CA TYR A 136 13.29 10.16 -6.80
C TYR A 136 14.40 9.56 -7.65
N GLU A 137 14.99 10.31 -8.58
CA GLU A 137 16.12 9.80 -9.37
C GLU A 137 17.33 9.47 -8.51
N ARG A 138 17.68 10.33 -7.53
CA ARG A 138 18.78 10.07 -6.57
C ARG A 138 18.55 8.77 -5.82
N HIS A 139 17.34 8.54 -5.33
CA HIS A 139 16.96 7.31 -4.65
C HIS A 139 16.96 6.10 -5.60
N MET A 140 16.50 6.23 -6.85
CA MET A 140 16.52 5.13 -7.82
C MET A 140 17.95 4.73 -8.21
N ARG A 141 18.89 5.68 -8.37
CA ARG A 141 20.31 5.38 -8.56
C ARG A 141 20.91 4.58 -7.38
N GLN A 142 20.52 4.90 -6.14
CA GLN A 142 20.90 4.12 -4.96
C GLN A 142 20.31 2.71 -4.98
N VAL A 143 19.01 2.57 -5.31
CA VAL A 143 18.31 1.29 -5.43
C VAL A 143 18.97 0.38 -6.48
N GLU A 144 19.26 0.92 -7.67
CA GLU A 144 19.96 0.17 -8.72
C GLU A 144 21.36 -0.29 -8.27
N SER A 145 22.12 0.58 -7.61
CA SER A 145 23.42 0.23 -7.04
C SER A 145 23.30 -0.93 -6.04
N ILE A 146 22.37 -0.85 -5.09
CA ILE A 146 22.11 -1.91 -4.09
C ILE A 146 21.77 -3.24 -4.78
N VAL A 147 20.85 -3.24 -5.75
CA VAL A 147 20.41 -4.47 -6.42
C VAL A 147 21.51 -5.06 -7.30
N ARG A 148 22.25 -4.25 -8.07
CA ARG A 148 23.39 -4.74 -8.89
C ARG A 148 24.51 -5.32 -8.00
N ASN A 149 24.80 -4.69 -6.86
CA ASN A 149 25.81 -5.17 -5.90
C ASN A 149 25.43 -6.50 -5.20
N VAL A 150 24.14 -6.75 -5.00
CA VAL A 150 23.64 -8.03 -4.45
C VAL A 150 23.59 -9.11 -5.54
N ALA A 151 23.01 -8.80 -6.70
CA ALA A 151 22.86 -9.71 -7.83
C ALA A 151 24.20 -10.23 -8.37
N ARG A 152 25.19 -9.34 -8.55
CA ARG A 152 26.48 -9.64 -9.19
C ARG A 152 26.29 -10.44 -10.50
N ARG A 153 27.19 -11.39 -10.79
CA ARG A 153 27.09 -12.35 -11.92
C ARG A 153 26.08 -13.49 -11.72
N ARG A 154 25.01 -13.25 -10.96
CA ARG A 154 23.91 -14.23 -10.81
C ARG A 154 22.62 -13.77 -11.47
N GLY A 155 22.49 -12.48 -11.80
CA GLY A 155 21.22 -11.86 -12.18
C GLY A 155 20.21 -11.70 -11.02
N ILE A 156 18.97 -11.37 -11.36
CA ILE A 156 17.87 -11.07 -10.42
C ILE A 156 16.70 -12.06 -10.53
N ASP A 157 15.96 -12.25 -9.44
CA ASP A 157 14.66 -12.94 -9.43
C ASP A 157 13.56 -11.91 -9.13
N LEU A 158 12.59 -11.73 -10.04
CA LEU A 158 11.57 -10.70 -9.91
C LEU A 158 10.23 -11.21 -9.38
N SER A 159 9.51 -10.35 -8.66
CA SER A 159 8.10 -10.46 -8.33
C SER A 159 7.32 -9.41 -9.13
N ILE A 160 6.28 -9.82 -9.86
CA ILE A 160 5.49 -8.92 -10.73
C ILE A 160 3.99 -9.12 -10.50
N ASP A 161 3.26 -8.01 -10.41
CA ASP A 161 1.81 -7.92 -10.12
C ASP A 161 1.18 -6.66 -10.76
N GLY A 162 -0.14 -6.69 -11.04
CA GLY A 162 -0.91 -5.63 -11.68
C GLY A 162 -1.93 -4.94 -10.77
N ARG A 163 -1.59 -3.73 -10.28
CA ARG A 163 -2.45 -2.93 -9.39
C ARG A 163 -3.35 -1.96 -10.16
N TYR A 164 -4.65 -2.20 -10.14
CA TYR A 164 -5.67 -1.34 -10.75
C TYR A 164 -6.17 -0.22 -9.82
N SER A 165 -6.37 0.99 -10.36
CA SER A 165 -6.78 2.19 -9.62
C SER A 165 -8.24 2.21 -9.14
N ARG A 166 -9.09 1.33 -9.68
CA ARG A 166 -10.48 1.08 -9.23
C ARG A 166 -10.72 -0.43 -9.16
N PRO A 167 -11.70 -0.92 -8.37
CA PRO A 167 -12.20 -2.28 -8.48
C PRO A 167 -12.95 -2.52 -9.81
N GLY A 168 -12.90 -3.75 -10.33
CA GLY A 168 -13.62 -4.15 -11.54
C GLY A 168 -12.98 -3.65 -12.85
N PHE A 169 -13.58 -4.03 -13.98
CA PHE A 169 -13.04 -3.83 -15.33
C PHE A 169 -13.08 -2.37 -15.85
N THR A 170 -13.37 -1.39 -14.99
CA THR A 170 -13.52 0.04 -15.33
C THR A 170 -12.40 0.94 -14.77
N ALA A 171 -11.29 0.35 -14.34
CA ALA A 171 -10.09 1.08 -13.93
C ALA A 171 -9.52 1.90 -15.10
N LEU A 172 -9.14 3.15 -14.81
CA LEU A 172 -8.48 4.04 -15.78
C LEU A 172 -6.97 3.88 -15.74
N ASN A 173 -6.36 3.81 -14.55
CA ASN A 173 -4.91 3.62 -14.41
C ASN A 173 -4.61 2.22 -13.86
N GLY A 174 -3.53 1.62 -14.34
CA GLY A 174 -2.88 0.45 -13.78
C GLY A 174 -1.45 0.77 -13.36
N THR A 175 -0.91 0.01 -12.41
CA THR A 175 0.48 0.09 -11.96
C THR A 175 1.02 -1.33 -11.92
N ILE A 176 2.07 -1.61 -12.70
CA ILE A 176 2.74 -2.90 -12.72
C ILE A 176 4.09 -2.70 -12.04
N SER A 177 4.32 -3.37 -10.91
CA SER A 177 5.55 -3.25 -10.11
C SER A 177 6.48 -4.44 -10.34
N PHE A 178 7.77 -4.15 -10.36
CA PHE A 178 8.85 -5.11 -10.56
C PHE A 178 9.75 -5.05 -9.32
N ILE A 179 9.64 -6.05 -8.45
CA ILE A 179 10.34 -6.09 -7.15
C ILE A 179 11.37 -7.20 -7.18
N ASP A 180 12.64 -6.89 -6.91
CA ASP A 180 13.66 -7.92 -6.72
C ASP A 180 13.40 -8.72 -5.44
N LEU A 181 13.38 -10.04 -5.54
CA LEU A 181 13.01 -10.96 -4.47
C LEU A 181 14.11 -11.16 -3.41
N GLU A 182 15.36 -10.77 -3.72
CA GLU A 182 16.51 -10.91 -2.82
C GLU A 182 16.65 -9.68 -1.89
N THR A 183 16.68 -8.49 -2.47
CA THR A 183 16.75 -7.19 -1.75
C THR A 183 15.40 -6.65 -1.29
N ASN A 184 14.29 -7.18 -1.83
CA ASN A 184 12.94 -6.65 -1.63
C ASN A 184 12.78 -5.18 -2.10
N GLN A 185 13.62 -4.68 -3.00
CA GLN A 185 13.49 -3.34 -3.60
C GLN A 185 12.59 -3.36 -4.84
N VAL A 186 11.73 -2.36 -5.00
CA VAL A 186 11.04 -2.06 -6.26
C VAL A 186 12.08 -1.45 -7.22
N LEU A 187 12.45 -2.18 -8.27
CA LEU A 187 13.37 -1.72 -9.32
C LEU A 187 12.67 -0.81 -10.32
N LEU A 188 11.47 -1.19 -10.76
CA LEU A 188 10.74 -0.50 -11.81
C LEU A 188 9.24 -0.50 -11.50
N VAL A 189 8.58 0.58 -11.90
CA VAL A 189 7.12 0.68 -11.90
C VAL A 189 6.66 1.19 -13.26
N VAL A 190 5.76 0.44 -13.91
CA VAL A 190 5.14 0.82 -15.17
C VAL A 190 3.69 1.25 -14.88
N ASN A 191 3.43 2.55 -14.98
CA ASN A 191 2.07 3.09 -14.89
C ASN A 191 1.43 3.08 -16.29
N MET A 192 0.34 2.33 -16.42
CA MET A 192 -0.46 2.19 -17.63
C MET A 192 -1.78 2.97 -17.51
N HIS A 193 -2.32 3.40 -18.65
CA HIS A 193 -3.63 4.05 -18.74
C HIS A 193 -4.50 3.36 -19.79
N LYS A 194 -5.80 3.26 -19.51
CA LYS A 194 -6.81 2.55 -20.30
C LYS A 194 -6.85 2.92 -21.80
N TYR A 195 -6.42 4.14 -22.13
CA TYR A 195 -6.41 4.71 -23.48
C TYR A 195 -5.00 4.82 -24.09
N MET A 196 -4.01 4.08 -23.58
CA MET A 196 -2.71 3.91 -24.25
C MET A 196 -2.83 2.92 -25.42
N ARG A 197 -1.96 3.07 -26.43
CA ARG A 197 -1.85 2.18 -27.60
C ARG A 197 -1.63 0.72 -27.14
N GLY A 198 -2.40 -0.23 -27.68
CA GLY A 198 -2.34 -1.65 -27.31
C GLY A 198 -3.17 -2.04 -26.07
N ILE A 199 -3.82 -1.08 -25.40
CA ILE A 199 -4.77 -1.33 -24.31
C ILE A 199 -6.22 -1.28 -24.80
N ASP A 200 -6.48 -0.49 -25.83
CA ASP A 200 -7.69 -0.51 -26.67
C ASP A 200 -8.99 -0.36 -25.87
N GLY A 201 -8.96 0.43 -24.80
CA GLY A 201 -10.10 0.64 -23.92
C GLY A 201 -10.42 -0.54 -22.98
N ILE A 202 -9.62 -1.61 -22.96
CA ILE A 202 -9.86 -2.82 -22.17
C ILE A 202 -8.86 -2.84 -21.00
N SER A 203 -9.34 -2.49 -19.81
CA SER A 203 -8.48 -2.35 -18.62
C SER A 203 -7.64 -3.60 -18.33
N GLY A 204 -8.21 -4.80 -18.50
CA GLY A 204 -7.49 -6.08 -18.36
C GLY A 204 -6.44 -6.40 -19.44
N ARG A 205 -6.13 -5.48 -20.37
CA ARG A 205 -4.92 -5.52 -21.21
C ARG A 205 -3.73 -4.77 -20.59
N MET A 206 -3.98 -3.80 -19.68
CA MET A 206 -2.95 -2.94 -19.07
C MET A 206 -1.85 -3.72 -18.37
N GLU A 207 -2.20 -4.79 -17.65
CA GLU A 207 -1.25 -5.60 -16.92
C GLU A 207 -0.33 -6.40 -17.85
N LYS A 208 -0.88 -7.16 -18.81
CA LYS A 208 -0.08 -7.89 -19.81
C LYS A 208 0.93 -6.96 -20.51
N GLU A 209 0.48 -5.82 -21.01
CA GLU A 209 1.36 -4.87 -21.70
C GLU A 209 2.32 -4.16 -20.74
N GLY A 210 1.90 -3.89 -19.49
CA GLY A 210 2.78 -3.32 -18.47
C GLY A 210 3.91 -4.27 -18.07
N VAL A 211 3.65 -5.58 -17.97
CA VAL A 211 4.69 -6.60 -17.79
C VAL A 211 5.65 -6.60 -18.98
N ARG A 212 5.13 -6.62 -20.22
CA ARG A 212 5.94 -6.59 -21.44
C ARG A 212 6.86 -5.36 -21.52
N VAL A 213 6.30 -4.17 -21.34
CA VAL A 213 7.04 -2.90 -21.39
C VAL A 213 8.09 -2.84 -20.30
N GLY A 214 7.79 -3.28 -19.07
CA GLY A 214 8.76 -3.23 -17.98
C GLY A 214 9.87 -4.27 -18.09
N LEU A 215 9.58 -5.48 -18.60
CA LEU A 215 10.64 -6.46 -18.91
C LEU A 215 11.57 -5.94 -20.01
N LYS A 216 11.03 -5.35 -21.09
CA LYS A 216 11.85 -4.72 -22.13
C LYS A 216 12.73 -3.60 -21.56
N LYS A 217 12.22 -2.77 -20.65
CA LYS A 217 13.01 -1.73 -19.96
C LYS A 217 14.12 -2.31 -19.09
N LEU A 218 13.84 -3.33 -18.27
CA LEU A 218 14.86 -3.94 -17.40
C LEU A 218 15.98 -4.64 -18.20
N LEU A 219 15.64 -5.26 -19.33
CA LEU A 219 16.63 -5.82 -20.26
C LEU A 219 17.48 -4.72 -20.92
N ALA A 220 16.86 -3.61 -21.36
CA ALA A 220 17.60 -2.45 -21.88
C ALA A 220 18.48 -1.76 -20.82
N MET A 221 18.10 -1.83 -19.54
CA MET A 221 18.93 -1.41 -18.38
C MET A 221 20.01 -2.44 -18.01
N LEU A 222 20.26 -3.45 -18.86
CA LEU A 222 21.27 -4.49 -18.69
C LEU A 222 21.13 -5.29 -17.38
N TYR A 223 19.90 -5.66 -17.00
CA TYR A 223 19.65 -6.63 -15.94
C TYR A 223 19.49 -8.05 -16.51
N GLU A 224 20.32 -8.99 -16.02
CA GLU A 224 20.15 -10.42 -16.24
C GLU A 224 18.95 -10.93 -15.40
N ILE A 225 17.80 -11.20 -16.03
CA ILE A 225 16.59 -11.65 -15.33
C ILE A 225 16.53 -13.18 -15.32
N ARG A 226 16.93 -13.83 -14.22
CA ARG A 226 16.85 -15.29 -14.07
C ARG A 226 15.41 -15.80 -14.13
N SER A 227 14.54 -15.17 -13.33
CA SER A 227 13.19 -15.67 -13.09
C SER A 227 12.21 -14.56 -12.77
N VAL A 228 10.93 -14.85 -13.02
CA VAL A 228 9.80 -13.95 -12.80
C VAL A 228 8.71 -14.74 -12.10
N SER A 229 8.29 -14.30 -10.91
CA SER A 229 7.17 -14.83 -10.15
C SER A 229 5.93 -13.96 -10.35
N THR A 230 4.83 -14.56 -10.82
CA THR A 230 3.54 -13.85 -11.01
C THR A 230 2.37 -14.63 -10.42
N ASP A 231 1.22 -13.99 -10.39
CA ASP A 231 -0.08 -14.64 -10.34
C ASP A 231 -0.27 -15.65 -11.49
N ASN A 232 -1.21 -16.59 -11.30
CA ASN A 232 -1.52 -17.65 -12.26
C ASN A 232 -2.44 -17.18 -13.41
N ASP A 233 -2.07 -16.10 -14.12
CA ASP A 233 -2.74 -15.69 -15.36
C ASP A 233 -2.13 -16.39 -16.59
N ALA A 234 -2.98 -17.08 -17.35
CA ALA A 234 -2.62 -17.72 -18.61
C ALA A 234 -2.16 -16.72 -19.69
N LYS A 235 -2.61 -15.47 -19.68
CA LYS A 235 -2.24 -14.45 -20.69
C LYS A 235 -0.80 -13.96 -20.50
N ILE A 236 -0.42 -13.68 -19.25
CA ILE A 236 0.97 -13.37 -18.87
C ILE A 236 1.83 -14.62 -19.09
N GLY A 237 1.35 -15.80 -18.65
CA GLY A 237 2.06 -17.06 -18.84
C GLY A 237 2.31 -17.44 -20.29
N LYS A 238 1.39 -17.13 -21.22
CA LYS A 238 1.62 -17.29 -22.68
C LYS A 238 2.66 -16.29 -23.17
N MET A 239 2.47 -15.00 -22.89
CA MET A 239 3.42 -13.93 -23.26
C MET A 239 4.87 -14.22 -22.82
N LEU A 240 5.09 -14.76 -21.62
CA LEU A 240 6.44 -15.09 -21.16
C LEU A 240 7.09 -16.25 -21.92
N ARG A 241 6.29 -17.21 -22.44
CA ARG A 241 6.78 -18.30 -23.31
C ARG A 241 6.99 -17.84 -24.75
N ASP A 242 6.20 -16.88 -25.21
CA ASP A 242 6.24 -16.39 -26.59
C ASP A 242 7.37 -15.35 -26.74
N ASP A 243 7.33 -14.29 -25.93
CA ASP A 243 8.17 -13.09 -26.04
C ASP A 243 9.49 -13.17 -25.23
N PHE A 244 9.55 -13.98 -24.15
CA PHE A 244 10.62 -13.90 -23.13
C PHE A 244 11.21 -15.27 -22.73
N LYS A 245 11.40 -16.16 -23.71
CA LYS A 245 11.77 -17.60 -23.56
C LYS A 245 12.92 -17.91 -22.57
N ALA A 246 13.90 -17.02 -22.43
CA ALA A 246 15.03 -17.20 -21.50
C ALA A 246 14.66 -17.01 -20.01
N ILE A 247 13.59 -16.28 -19.71
CA ILE A 247 13.20 -15.92 -18.35
C ILE A 247 12.34 -17.04 -17.73
N LYS A 248 12.78 -17.59 -16.60
CA LYS A 248 12.07 -18.67 -15.92
C LYS A 248 10.77 -18.19 -15.26
N HIS A 249 9.62 -18.45 -15.90
CA HIS A 249 8.30 -18.11 -15.34
C HIS A 249 7.87 -19.04 -14.19
N LEU A 250 7.88 -18.50 -12.98
CA LEU A 250 7.41 -19.11 -11.73
C LEU A 250 6.02 -18.59 -11.36
N LEU A 251 5.26 -19.39 -10.62
CA LEU A 251 3.89 -19.08 -10.20
C LEU A 251 3.80 -18.87 -8.68
N ASP A 252 2.90 -18.00 -8.23
CA ASP A 252 2.53 -17.95 -6.82
C ASP A 252 1.78 -19.23 -6.39
N PHE A 253 2.29 -19.87 -5.34
CA PHE A 253 1.68 -21.01 -4.70
C PHE A 253 0.35 -20.70 -4.01
N TRP A 254 0.14 -19.49 -3.46
CA TRP A 254 -1.14 -19.15 -2.85
C TRP A 254 -2.27 -19.16 -3.89
N HIS A 255 -2.03 -18.62 -5.10
CA HIS A 255 -3.01 -18.67 -6.19
C HIS A 255 -3.31 -20.10 -6.67
N LEU A 256 -2.32 -21.00 -6.66
CA LEU A 256 -2.53 -22.42 -6.98
C LEU A 256 -3.37 -23.14 -5.90
N VAL A 257 -2.97 -23.05 -4.62
CA VAL A 257 -3.64 -23.77 -3.53
C VAL A 257 -5.02 -23.21 -3.18
N LYS A 258 -5.28 -21.94 -3.51
CA LYS A 258 -6.60 -21.29 -3.44
C LYS A 258 -7.64 -21.97 -4.32
N GLY A 259 -7.24 -22.52 -5.48
CA GLY A 259 -8.10 -23.35 -6.33
C GLY A 259 -8.47 -24.67 -5.65
N ILE A 260 -7.48 -25.39 -5.12
CA ILE A 260 -7.70 -26.62 -4.35
C ILE A 260 -8.60 -26.37 -3.13
N ASN A 261 -8.41 -25.25 -2.41
CA ASN A 261 -9.27 -24.87 -1.29
C ASN A 261 -10.67 -24.39 -1.72
N HIS A 262 -10.87 -23.98 -2.98
CA HIS A 262 -12.20 -23.76 -3.52
C HIS A 262 -12.91 -25.10 -3.72
N ASP A 263 -12.28 -26.00 -4.46
CA ASP A 263 -12.88 -27.30 -4.79
C ASP A 263 -13.19 -28.10 -3.50
N LEU A 264 -12.24 -28.19 -2.56
CA LEU A 264 -12.43 -28.79 -1.22
C LEU A 264 -13.54 -28.16 -0.36
N ARG A 265 -14.01 -26.94 -0.67
CA ARG A 265 -15.17 -26.33 0.00
C ARG A 265 -16.48 -26.62 -0.72
N GLU A 266 -16.45 -26.89 -2.02
CA GLU A 266 -17.63 -27.22 -2.79
C GLU A 266 -18.03 -28.69 -2.61
N PHE A 267 -17.10 -29.66 -2.76
CA PHE A 267 -17.48 -31.07 -2.56
C PHE A 267 -17.71 -31.44 -1.08
N ALA A 268 -17.15 -30.68 -0.12
CA ALA A 268 -17.52 -30.79 1.30
C ALA A 268 -18.96 -30.33 1.65
N LYS A 269 -19.77 -29.92 0.65
CA LYS A 269 -21.23 -29.71 0.78
C LYS A 269 -22.03 -30.95 0.39
N LYS A 270 -21.44 -31.91 -0.33
CA LYS A 270 -22.13 -33.12 -0.80
C LYS A 270 -22.34 -34.09 0.37
N LYS A 271 -23.54 -34.68 0.47
CA LYS A 271 -23.85 -35.70 1.48
C LYS A 271 -22.98 -36.96 1.37
N SER A 272 -22.47 -37.27 0.18
CA SER A 272 -21.56 -38.39 -0.08
C SER A 272 -20.11 -38.15 0.38
N CYS A 273 -19.76 -36.94 0.83
CA CYS A 273 -18.39 -36.53 1.19
C CYS A 273 -18.28 -36.04 2.66
N PRO A 274 -18.61 -36.88 3.66
CA PRO A 274 -18.73 -36.45 5.06
C PRO A 274 -17.39 -36.07 5.73
N ASN A 275 -16.29 -36.75 5.39
CA ASN A 275 -14.98 -36.60 6.03
C ASN A 275 -14.17 -35.43 5.45
N ILE A 276 -14.44 -34.97 4.23
CA ILE A 276 -13.70 -33.84 3.60
C ILE A 276 -13.75 -32.57 4.47
N LYS A 277 -14.85 -32.37 5.22
CA LYS A 277 -14.98 -31.25 6.15
C LYS A 277 -13.91 -31.25 7.26
N TYR A 278 -13.47 -32.43 7.70
CA TYR A 278 -12.34 -32.65 8.63
C TYR A 278 -10.98 -32.53 7.91
N TRP A 279 -10.84 -33.17 6.75
CA TRP A 279 -9.57 -33.21 6.02
C TRP A 279 -9.15 -31.90 5.36
N ARG A 280 -10.08 -31.03 4.92
CA ARG A 280 -9.77 -29.78 4.19
C ARG A 280 -8.62 -28.99 4.80
N LYS A 281 -8.68 -28.68 6.09
CA LYS A 281 -7.64 -27.88 6.77
C LYS A 281 -6.29 -28.60 6.76
N LYS A 282 -6.29 -29.91 6.99
CA LYS A 282 -5.09 -30.76 7.01
C LYS A 282 -4.44 -30.83 5.63
N LEU A 283 -5.25 -31.01 4.57
CA LEU A 283 -4.80 -31.03 3.18
C LEU A 283 -4.19 -29.69 2.73
N ILE A 284 -4.81 -28.56 3.07
CA ILE A 284 -4.27 -27.23 2.74
C ILE A 284 -2.98 -26.93 3.54
N ASN A 285 -2.93 -27.28 4.82
CA ASN A 285 -1.70 -27.16 5.61
C ASN A 285 -0.58 -28.06 5.06
N HIS A 286 -0.90 -29.29 4.66
CA HIS A 286 0.03 -30.22 4.01
C HIS A 286 0.53 -29.66 2.68
N ALA A 287 -0.32 -29.05 1.86
CA ALA A 287 0.08 -28.39 0.62
C ALA A 287 1.15 -27.31 0.87
N HIS A 288 0.95 -26.45 1.87
CA HIS A 288 1.94 -25.43 2.28
C HIS A 288 3.22 -26.04 2.88
N TYR A 289 3.12 -27.04 3.75
CA TYR A 289 4.25 -27.76 4.33
C TYR A 289 5.11 -28.39 3.23
N VAL A 290 4.50 -29.12 2.30
CA VAL A 290 5.17 -29.82 1.19
C VAL A 290 5.77 -28.81 0.21
N HIS A 291 5.06 -27.72 -0.11
CA HIS A 291 5.59 -26.65 -0.94
C HIS A 291 6.89 -26.06 -0.35
N SER A 292 6.90 -25.75 0.94
CA SER A 292 8.06 -25.18 1.66
C SER A 292 9.19 -26.19 1.86
N LYS A 293 8.92 -27.34 2.50
CA LYS A 293 9.93 -28.35 2.87
C LYS A 293 10.64 -28.96 1.65
N PHE A 294 9.98 -28.99 0.49
CA PHE A 294 10.53 -29.49 -0.77
C PHE A 294 10.77 -28.39 -1.82
N ALA A 295 11.06 -27.16 -1.37
CA ALA A 295 11.48 -26.05 -2.24
C ALA A 295 12.61 -26.44 -3.23
N LYS A 296 13.64 -27.16 -2.75
CA LYS A 296 14.78 -27.63 -3.56
C LYS A 296 14.48 -28.81 -4.50
N SER A 297 13.39 -29.56 -4.29
CA SER A 297 13.05 -30.75 -5.11
C SER A 297 11.55 -30.82 -5.36
N ARG A 298 11.09 -30.07 -6.37
CA ARG A 298 9.66 -29.96 -6.70
C ARG A 298 9.03 -31.30 -7.08
N LYS A 299 9.77 -32.20 -7.75
CA LYS A 299 9.33 -33.56 -8.07
C LYS A 299 9.03 -34.38 -6.79
N LEU A 300 9.96 -34.39 -5.83
CA LEU A 300 9.76 -35.08 -4.54
C LEU A 300 8.64 -34.45 -3.71
N GLY A 301 8.50 -33.11 -3.76
CA GLY A 301 7.36 -32.41 -3.18
C GLY A 301 6.03 -32.88 -3.79
N MET A 302 5.93 -32.96 -5.12
CA MET A 302 4.72 -33.43 -5.80
C MET A 302 4.34 -34.86 -5.39
N GLN A 303 5.33 -35.74 -5.19
CA GLN A 303 5.11 -37.10 -4.69
C GLN A 303 4.56 -37.11 -3.25
N TYR A 304 5.08 -36.26 -2.35
CA TYR A 304 4.51 -36.10 -1.01
C TYR A 304 3.14 -35.39 -1.00
N TRP A 305 2.81 -34.57 -2.00
CA TRP A 305 1.46 -34.05 -2.18
C TRP A 305 0.49 -35.18 -2.55
N LEU A 306 0.81 -35.96 -3.60
CA LEU A 306 0.03 -37.12 -4.03
C LEU A 306 -0.15 -38.17 -2.91
N SER A 307 0.85 -38.33 -2.03
CA SER A 307 0.76 -39.27 -0.90
C SER A 307 -0.33 -38.93 0.12
N ALA A 308 -0.94 -37.75 0.06
CA ALA A 308 -2.15 -37.44 0.82
C ALA A 308 -3.28 -38.43 0.53
N LEU A 309 -3.40 -38.94 -0.71
CA LEU A 309 -4.41 -39.95 -1.06
C LEU A 309 -4.17 -41.30 -0.37
N ALA A 310 -2.91 -41.68 -0.11
CA ALA A 310 -2.62 -42.85 0.72
C ALA A 310 -2.90 -42.56 2.21
N HIS A 311 -2.50 -41.38 2.67
CA HIS A 311 -2.64 -40.96 4.07
C HIS A 311 -4.11 -40.91 4.55
N VAL A 312 -5.06 -40.39 3.74
CA VAL A 312 -6.48 -40.33 4.12
C VAL A 312 -7.17 -41.71 4.19
N THR A 313 -6.59 -42.74 3.56
CA THR A 313 -7.04 -44.14 3.70
C THR A 313 -6.31 -44.86 4.85
N GLY A 314 -5.66 -44.14 5.76
CA GLY A 314 -4.87 -44.71 6.87
C GLY A 314 -3.57 -45.39 6.43
N ARG A 315 -3.17 -45.29 5.16
CA ARG A 315 -1.94 -45.91 4.66
C ARG A 315 -0.78 -44.93 4.82
N HIS A 316 0.09 -45.19 5.79
CA HIS A 316 1.27 -44.34 6.08
C HIS A 316 2.61 -44.95 5.64
N ARG A 317 2.61 -46.18 5.10
CA ARG A 317 3.78 -46.97 4.70
C ARG A 317 3.53 -47.76 3.42
N HIS A 318 4.57 -48.42 2.91
CA HIS A 318 4.56 -49.25 1.69
C HIS A 318 4.05 -48.50 0.45
N PHE A 319 4.48 -47.24 0.29
CA PHE A 319 4.08 -46.40 -0.84
C PHE A 319 4.56 -46.92 -2.20
N TYR A 320 5.57 -47.80 -2.23
CA TYR A 320 6.00 -48.52 -3.43
C TYR A 320 4.95 -49.47 -4.02
N LYS A 321 3.94 -49.92 -3.24
CA LYS A 321 2.74 -50.60 -3.80
C LYS A 321 1.55 -49.62 -3.97
N VAL A 322 1.79 -48.41 -4.46
CA VAL A 322 0.74 -47.42 -4.81
C VAL A 322 1.10 -46.83 -6.19
N PRO A 323 0.39 -47.18 -7.28
CA PRO A 323 0.87 -46.95 -8.66
C PRO A 323 1.29 -45.52 -9.03
N PHE A 324 0.68 -44.51 -8.41
CA PHE A 324 0.96 -43.10 -8.67
C PHE A 324 2.00 -42.47 -7.72
N LEU A 325 2.65 -43.24 -6.83
CA LEU A 325 3.66 -42.76 -5.88
C LEU A 325 5.05 -43.31 -6.18
N ASN A 326 5.94 -42.44 -6.64
CA ASN A 326 7.31 -42.77 -7.04
C ASN A 326 8.37 -42.12 -6.14
N GLY A 327 9.43 -42.86 -5.81
CA GLY A 327 10.56 -42.34 -5.02
C GLY A 327 10.28 -42.05 -3.54
N ILE A 328 9.16 -42.53 -2.99
CA ILE A 328 8.80 -42.41 -1.57
C ILE A 328 8.28 -43.75 -1.03
N VAL A 329 8.54 -44.03 0.25
CA VAL A 329 8.17 -45.32 0.89
C VAL A 329 7.22 -45.21 2.09
N LYS A 330 7.21 -44.05 2.77
CA LYS A 330 6.39 -43.77 3.96
C LYS A 330 6.15 -42.27 4.15
N CYS A 331 5.15 -41.92 4.98
CA CYS A 331 4.92 -40.57 5.49
C CYS A 331 6.12 -40.04 6.32
N LYS A 332 6.27 -38.71 6.40
CA LYS A 332 7.28 -38.04 7.23
C LYS A 332 6.71 -37.54 8.56
N HIS A 333 6.15 -38.45 9.36
CA HIS A 333 5.72 -38.20 10.74
C HIS A 333 5.92 -39.46 11.61
N SER A 334 5.84 -39.29 12.93
CA SER A 334 5.80 -40.36 13.93
C SER A 334 4.55 -41.25 13.79
N ARG A 335 4.44 -42.33 14.58
CA ARG A 335 3.22 -43.17 14.59
C ARG A 335 2.06 -42.35 15.15
N LEU A 336 1.05 -42.07 14.32
CA LEU A 336 -0.19 -41.44 14.77
C LEU A 336 -1.00 -42.44 15.62
N GLY A 337 -1.75 -41.94 16.60
CA GLY A 337 -2.73 -42.73 17.33
C GLY A 337 -3.83 -43.28 16.41
N SER A 338 -4.37 -44.46 16.75
CA SER A 338 -5.31 -45.22 15.93
C SER A 338 -6.75 -44.68 15.94
N SER A 339 -6.93 -43.43 15.52
CA SER A 339 -8.27 -42.86 15.29
C SER A 339 -8.74 -43.12 13.86
N ALA A 340 -9.50 -44.21 13.67
CA ALA A 340 -10.14 -44.54 12.39
C ALA A 340 -11.32 -43.60 12.02
N SER A 341 -11.69 -42.68 12.93
CA SER A 341 -12.94 -41.90 12.95
C SER A 341 -13.27 -41.06 11.71
N HIS A 342 -12.30 -40.80 10.83
CA HIS A 342 -12.46 -39.96 9.63
C HIS A 342 -11.76 -40.55 8.39
N LEU A 343 -11.45 -41.85 8.37
CA LEU A 343 -10.78 -42.46 7.21
C LEU A 343 -11.71 -42.50 5.99
N ILE A 344 -11.14 -42.21 4.81
CA ILE A 344 -11.84 -42.24 3.53
C ILE A 344 -11.60 -43.61 2.88
N LYS A 345 -12.65 -44.33 2.49
CA LYS A 345 -12.54 -45.64 1.82
C LYS A 345 -12.18 -45.49 0.33
N ARG A 346 -11.34 -46.38 -0.24
CA ARG A 346 -10.84 -46.26 -1.64
C ARG A 346 -11.94 -46.32 -2.71
N ASP A 347 -12.92 -47.17 -2.46
CA ASP A 347 -14.14 -47.45 -3.22
C ASP A 347 -15.15 -46.28 -3.23
N SER A 348 -15.02 -45.32 -2.31
CA SER A 348 -16.03 -44.28 -2.13
C SER A 348 -15.96 -43.16 -3.17
N ASP A 349 -17.13 -42.59 -3.51
CA ASP A 349 -17.28 -41.32 -4.24
C ASP A 349 -16.44 -40.19 -3.60
N GLU A 350 -16.38 -40.15 -2.26
CA GLU A 350 -15.52 -39.22 -1.51
C GLU A 350 -14.03 -39.34 -1.89
N PHE A 351 -13.53 -40.57 -2.07
CA PHE A 351 -12.15 -40.81 -2.50
C PHE A 351 -11.95 -40.42 -3.96
N GLN A 352 -12.86 -40.76 -4.87
CA GLN A 352 -12.71 -40.44 -6.29
C GLN A 352 -12.77 -38.93 -6.55
N GLN A 353 -13.66 -38.20 -5.86
CA GLN A 353 -13.68 -36.74 -5.93
C GLN A 353 -12.43 -36.10 -5.32
N LEU A 354 -11.93 -36.64 -4.20
CA LEU A 354 -10.66 -36.18 -3.64
C LEU A 354 -9.47 -36.50 -4.56
N LYS A 355 -9.43 -37.68 -5.19
CA LYS A 355 -8.43 -38.07 -6.20
C LYS A 355 -8.42 -37.08 -7.36
N ALA A 356 -9.57 -36.75 -7.92
CA ALA A 356 -9.69 -35.75 -8.99
C ALA A 356 -9.17 -34.36 -8.61
N VAL A 357 -9.36 -33.93 -7.36
CA VAL A 357 -8.86 -32.62 -6.87
C VAL A 357 -7.37 -32.66 -6.52
N ILE A 358 -6.86 -33.71 -5.88
CA ILE A 358 -5.44 -33.85 -5.53
C ILE A 358 -4.57 -34.06 -6.79
N MET A 359 -5.06 -34.84 -7.77
CA MET A 359 -4.34 -35.17 -9.01
C MET A 359 -4.61 -34.18 -10.16
N LYS A 360 -5.35 -33.08 -9.91
CA LYS A 360 -5.76 -32.09 -10.92
C LYS A 360 -4.56 -31.62 -11.77
N PRO A 361 -4.49 -31.92 -13.09
CA PRO A 361 -3.27 -31.72 -13.88
C PRO A 361 -2.72 -30.29 -13.86
N THR A 362 -3.60 -29.30 -13.89
CA THR A 362 -3.22 -27.87 -13.80
C THR A 362 -2.61 -27.50 -12.45
N PHE A 363 -3.00 -28.15 -11.35
CA PHE A 363 -2.34 -27.97 -10.06
C PHE A 363 -0.99 -28.68 -10.02
N LEU A 364 -0.86 -29.90 -10.55
CA LEU A 364 0.40 -30.64 -10.55
C LEU A 364 1.47 -29.91 -11.39
N ALA A 365 1.14 -29.52 -12.62
CA ALA A 365 1.99 -28.71 -13.48
C ALA A 365 2.33 -27.35 -12.84
N GLY A 366 1.35 -26.71 -12.19
CA GLY A 366 1.55 -25.49 -11.42
C GLY A 366 2.50 -25.68 -10.22
N PHE A 367 2.37 -26.78 -9.48
CA PHE A 367 3.18 -27.09 -8.30
C PHE A 367 4.66 -27.24 -8.63
N LEU A 368 4.98 -27.85 -9.78
CA LEU A 368 6.35 -27.97 -10.29
C LEU A 368 6.95 -26.60 -10.66
N ARG A 369 6.11 -25.62 -11.02
CA ARG A 369 6.48 -24.25 -11.39
C ARG A 369 6.31 -23.22 -10.26
N ALA A 370 5.78 -23.62 -9.10
CA ALA A 370 5.53 -22.72 -7.98
C ALA A 370 6.86 -22.15 -7.42
N SER A 371 6.90 -20.84 -7.18
CA SER A 371 8.12 -20.13 -6.73
C SER A 371 8.59 -20.66 -5.35
N PRO A 372 9.86 -21.08 -5.20
CA PRO A 372 10.39 -21.64 -3.95
C PRO A 372 10.87 -20.58 -2.94
N LYS A 373 10.83 -19.29 -3.31
CA LYS A 373 11.22 -18.13 -2.49
C LYS A 373 9.96 -17.34 -2.05
N LYS A 374 10.13 -16.09 -1.61
CA LYS A 374 9.08 -15.07 -1.63
C LYS A 374 8.34 -15.09 -2.99
N ASN A 375 7.03 -14.92 -2.95
CA ASN A 375 6.08 -15.01 -4.07
C ASN A 375 5.66 -13.59 -4.53
N THR A 376 4.39 -13.36 -4.84
CA THR A 376 3.78 -12.04 -5.08
C THR A 376 3.52 -11.21 -3.81
N SER A 377 3.76 -11.74 -2.60
CA SER A 377 3.57 -10.98 -1.34
C SER A 377 4.37 -9.66 -1.19
N PRO A 378 5.57 -9.46 -1.79
CA PRO A 378 6.19 -8.14 -1.81
C PRO A 378 5.33 -7.10 -2.53
N ASN A 379 4.63 -7.51 -3.59
CA ASN A 379 3.67 -6.68 -4.30
C ASN A 379 2.37 -6.47 -3.50
N GLU A 380 1.88 -7.46 -2.74
CA GLU A 380 0.77 -7.22 -1.78
C GLU A 380 1.13 -6.11 -0.77
N CYS A 381 2.36 -6.12 -0.25
CA CYS A 381 2.88 -5.07 0.62
C CYS A 381 3.00 -3.72 -0.11
N PHE A 382 3.53 -3.70 -1.33
CA PHE A 382 3.66 -2.46 -2.11
C PHE A 382 2.29 -1.86 -2.46
N ASN A 383 1.32 -2.70 -2.83
CA ASN A 383 -0.07 -2.32 -3.04
C ASN A 383 -0.72 -1.69 -1.80
N SER A 384 -0.32 -2.09 -0.60
CA SER A 384 -0.73 -1.44 0.64
C SER A 384 -0.21 -0.01 0.74
N ILE A 385 1.07 0.21 0.43
CA ILE A 385 1.68 1.56 0.38
C ILE A 385 1.07 2.41 -0.73
N ILE A 386 0.81 1.86 -1.92
CA ILE A 386 0.07 2.56 -2.98
C ILE A 386 -1.33 2.98 -2.51
N ASN A 387 -2.01 2.20 -1.66
CA ASN A 387 -3.32 2.57 -1.13
C ASN A 387 -3.28 3.71 -0.10
N LEU A 388 -2.12 4.03 0.48
CA LEU A 388 -1.91 5.22 1.32
C LEU A 388 -1.92 6.49 0.45
N TYR A 389 -1.10 6.52 -0.60
CA TYR A 389 -0.92 7.69 -1.47
C TYR A 389 -2.00 7.85 -2.55
N ALA A 390 -2.40 6.75 -3.19
CA ALA A 390 -3.35 6.72 -4.31
C ALA A 390 -4.54 5.76 -4.04
N PRO A 391 -5.37 6.02 -3.00
CA PRO A 391 -6.45 5.12 -2.58
C PRO A 391 -7.51 4.93 -3.68
N LYS A 392 -7.95 3.67 -3.90
CA LYS A 392 -8.87 3.27 -4.99
C LYS A 392 -10.24 3.96 -5.02
N ARG A 393 -10.60 4.73 -3.98
CA ARG A 393 -11.83 5.53 -3.90
C ARG A 393 -11.74 6.89 -4.61
N ILE A 394 -10.53 7.39 -4.88
CA ILE A 394 -10.32 8.71 -5.50
C ILE A 394 -9.86 8.54 -6.94
N ALA A 395 -10.58 9.13 -7.89
CA ALA A 395 -10.13 9.22 -9.28
C ALA A 395 -8.97 10.22 -9.42
N ARG A 396 -7.95 9.88 -10.20
CA ARG A 396 -6.79 10.73 -10.50
C ARG A 396 -6.47 10.62 -12.00
N SER A 397 -6.05 11.72 -12.62
CA SER A 397 -5.53 11.70 -14.00
C SER A 397 -4.19 10.93 -14.06
N PRO A 398 -3.73 10.45 -15.23
CA PRO A 398 -2.52 9.65 -15.34
C PRO A 398 -1.28 10.33 -14.75
N LYS A 399 -1.11 11.65 -14.95
CA LYS A 399 -0.02 12.43 -14.35
C LYS A 399 -0.07 12.38 -12.82
N TRP A 400 -1.14 12.91 -12.21
CA TRP A 400 -1.29 12.94 -10.74
C TRP A 400 -1.26 11.56 -10.11
N TYR A 401 -1.71 10.53 -10.82
CA TYR A 401 -1.57 9.15 -10.40
C TYR A 401 -0.10 8.71 -10.38
N GLY A 402 0.66 8.98 -11.44
CA GLY A 402 2.09 8.70 -11.52
C GLY A 402 2.91 9.35 -10.38
N GLU A 403 2.65 10.62 -10.07
CA GLU A 403 3.33 11.32 -8.97
C GLU A 403 3.11 10.63 -7.61
N LEU A 404 1.87 10.27 -7.30
CA LEU A 404 1.54 9.55 -6.06
C LEU A 404 2.15 8.13 -6.01
N ILE A 405 2.44 7.54 -7.17
CA ILE A 405 3.16 6.27 -7.27
C ILE A 405 4.67 6.44 -7.02
N LYS A 406 5.30 7.53 -7.46
CA LYS A 406 6.71 7.86 -7.10
C LYS A 406 6.87 7.93 -5.58
N LEU A 407 5.95 8.60 -4.88
CA LEU A 407 5.95 8.69 -3.41
C LEU A 407 5.76 7.33 -2.72
N ALA A 408 4.88 6.47 -3.25
CA ALA A 408 4.71 5.12 -2.75
C ALA A 408 5.98 4.26 -2.94
N HIS A 409 6.67 4.45 -4.08
CA HIS A 409 7.93 3.79 -4.43
C HIS A 409 9.06 4.21 -3.49
N LEU A 410 9.28 5.52 -3.28
CA LEU A 410 10.20 6.07 -2.26
C LEU A 410 9.91 5.50 -0.87
N HIS A 411 8.66 5.54 -0.45
CA HIS A 411 8.23 5.03 0.85
C HIS A 411 8.58 3.54 1.02
N TYR A 412 8.21 2.69 0.06
CA TYR A 412 8.42 1.24 0.14
C TYR A 412 9.90 0.87 0.12
N ASN A 413 10.70 1.47 -0.77
CA ASN A 413 12.13 1.19 -0.85
C ASN A 413 12.86 1.68 0.40
N THR A 414 12.45 2.82 1.00
CA THR A 414 12.92 3.24 2.34
C THR A 414 12.65 2.16 3.39
N LEU A 415 11.43 1.62 3.45
CA LEU A 415 11.10 0.55 4.41
C LEU A 415 11.97 -0.69 4.18
N ALA A 416 12.10 -1.14 2.93
CA ALA A 416 12.89 -2.32 2.61
C ALA A 416 14.40 -2.12 2.82
N GLN A 417 14.93 -0.90 2.67
CA GLN A 417 16.31 -0.55 3.02
C GLN A 417 16.55 -0.60 4.54
N LEU A 418 15.66 0.01 5.32
CA LEU A 418 15.73 -0.03 6.79
C LEU A 418 15.55 -1.46 7.33
N ASP A 419 14.64 -2.24 6.75
CA ASP A 419 14.42 -3.65 7.10
C ASP A 419 15.64 -4.53 6.72
N MET A 420 16.34 -4.26 5.60
CA MET A 420 17.60 -4.94 5.25
C MET A 420 18.74 -4.60 6.22
N LEU A 421 18.81 -3.37 6.71
CA LEU A 421 19.81 -2.90 7.67
C LEU A 421 19.43 -3.24 9.13
N ASN A 422 18.27 -3.86 9.37
CA ASN A 422 17.68 -4.12 10.70
C ASN A 422 17.46 -2.85 11.55
N LEU A 423 17.36 -1.67 10.93
CA LEU A 423 17.18 -0.36 11.58
C LEU A 423 15.72 -0.06 11.98
N ARG A 424 14.89 -1.10 12.12
CA ARG A 424 13.49 -0.98 12.53
C ARG A 424 13.14 -2.05 13.56
N GLU A 425 12.99 -1.61 14.79
CA GLU A 425 12.58 -2.43 15.91
C GLU A 425 11.14 -2.94 15.76
N GLU A 426 10.83 -4.09 16.36
CA GLU A 426 9.47 -4.61 16.44
C GLU A 426 8.84 -4.20 17.77
N LEU A 427 7.90 -3.26 17.75
CA LEU A 427 7.16 -2.74 18.92
C LEU A 427 6.08 -3.73 19.42
N GLY A 428 6.36 -5.03 19.33
CA GLY A 428 5.44 -6.13 19.60
C GLY A 428 4.65 -6.62 18.38
N SER A 429 3.81 -7.64 18.60
CA SER A 429 3.00 -8.27 17.56
C SER A 429 1.54 -8.44 17.98
N SER A 430 0.65 -8.63 16.99
CA SER A 430 -0.79 -8.77 17.20
C SER A 430 -1.34 -9.93 16.36
N SER A 431 -2.20 -10.78 16.94
CA SER A 431 -2.85 -11.84 16.17
C SER A 431 -4.17 -11.37 15.55
N ALA A 432 -4.35 -11.63 14.26
CA ALA A 432 -5.56 -11.27 13.52
C ALA A 432 -6.15 -12.50 12.81
N LYS A 433 -7.44 -12.78 13.03
CA LYS A 433 -8.19 -13.79 12.27
C LYS A 433 -8.48 -13.24 10.88
N VAL A 434 -7.77 -13.75 9.87
CA VAL A 434 -7.91 -13.31 8.47
C VAL A 434 -9.04 -14.09 7.81
N ILE A 435 -10.02 -13.37 7.25
CA ILE A 435 -11.14 -13.97 6.51
C ILE A 435 -10.59 -14.83 5.36
N GLY A 436 -10.91 -16.13 5.37
CA GLY A 436 -10.41 -17.10 4.39
C GLY A 436 -9.13 -17.85 4.80
N ARG A 437 -8.52 -17.57 5.96
CA ARG A 437 -7.48 -18.39 6.57
C ARG A 437 -7.97 -18.92 7.93
N GLU A 438 -7.96 -20.24 8.13
CA GLU A 438 -8.43 -20.88 9.38
C GLU A 438 -7.39 -20.84 10.52
N GLY A 439 -6.67 -19.72 10.62
CA GLY A 439 -5.59 -19.49 11.59
C GLY A 439 -5.33 -18.01 11.80
N GLU A 440 -4.65 -17.68 12.90
CA GLU A 440 -4.30 -16.31 13.24
C GLU A 440 -3.04 -15.88 12.50
N ALA A 441 -3.14 -14.80 11.71
CA ALA A 441 -1.97 -14.14 11.14
C ALA A 441 -1.35 -13.21 12.20
N VAL A 442 -0.09 -13.46 12.54
CA VAL A 442 0.69 -12.56 13.40
C VAL A 442 1.11 -11.34 12.57
N LYS A 443 0.57 -10.18 12.91
CA LYS A 443 0.97 -8.88 12.37
C LYS A 443 1.98 -8.24 13.32
N ARG A 444 3.23 -8.21 12.87
CA ARG A 444 4.39 -7.59 13.54
C ARG A 444 4.28 -6.06 13.42
N LYS A 445 4.33 -5.34 14.55
CA LYS A 445 4.17 -3.88 14.61
C LYS A 445 5.54 -3.23 14.62
N MET A 446 6.15 -3.13 13.44
CA MET A 446 7.43 -2.45 13.27
C MET A 446 7.35 -0.97 13.66
N ALA A 447 8.46 -0.41 14.13
CA ALA A 447 8.59 1.00 14.44
C ALA A 447 8.27 1.91 13.23
N LYS A 448 7.85 3.14 13.52
CA LYS A 448 7.60 4.18 12.52
C LYS A 448 8.93 4.52 11.85
N ALA A 449 9.06 4.25 10.56
CA ALA A 449 10.22 4.66 9.80
C ALA A 449 10.32 6.18 9.73
N ASP A 450 11.53 6.72 9.85
CA ASP A 450 11.81 8.04 9.32
C ASP A 450 11.87 7.96 7.78
N HIS A 451 11.39 9.02 7.14
CA HIS A 451 11.42 9.17 5.69
C HIS A 451 12.18 10.44 5.37
N ALA A 452 13.51 10.39 5.56
CA ALA A 452 14.42 11.52 5.36
C ALA A 452 14.21 12.23 4.02
N TRP A 453 13.90 11.47 2.95
CA TRP A 453 13.54 11.98 1.63
C TRP A 453 12.45 13.05 1.61
N ARG A 454 11.57 13.13 2.63
CA ARG A 454 10.58 14.22 2.75
C ARG A 454 11.21 15.57 3.13
N ARG A 455 12.30 15.54 3.92
CA ARG A 455 13.13 16.71 4.24
C ARG A 455 14.03 17.04 3.05
N ASP A 456 14.55 16.04 2.36
CA ASP A 456 15.34 16.23 1.13
C ASP A 456 14.50 16.95 0.05
N VAL A 457 13.24 16.53 -0.17
CA VAL A 457 12.31 17.22 -1.10
C VAL A 457 12.08 18.68 -0.70
N TRP A 458 12.09 19.02 0.60
CA TRP A 458 12.06 20.43 1.03
C TRP A 458 13.37 21.16 0.71
N ALA A 459 14.51 20.51 0.93
CA ALA A 459 15.85 21.08 0.70
C ALA A 459 16.17 21.34 -0.79
N GLU A 460 15.57 20.61 -1.73
CA GLU A 460 15.74 20.85 -3.18
C GLU A 460 14.91 22.05 -3.70
N ILE A 461 13.83 22.46 -3.01
CA ILE A 461 12.92 23.52 -3.50
C ILE A 461 13.61 24.88 -3.76
N PRO A 462 14.55 25.38 -2.93
CA PRO A 462 15.35 26.58 -3.26
C PRO A 462 16.04 26.47 -4.63
N GLY A 463 16.74 25.36 -4.89
CA GLY A 463 17.42 25.11 -6.17
C GLY A 463 16.45 25.01 -7.35
N VAL A 464 15.26 24.42 -7.15
CA VAL A 464 14.19 24.43 -8.15
C VAL A 464 13.69 25.85 -8.45
N ILE A 465 13.60 26.73 -7.44
CA ILE A 465 13.23 28.14 -7.65
C ILE A 465 14.32 28.87 -8.43
N GLU A 466 15.59 28.62 -8.15
CA GLU A 466 16.73 29.28 -8.78
C GLU A 466 16.95 28.82 -10.22
N LYS A 467 16.96 27.50 -10.49
CA LYS A 467 16.94 26.98 -11.86
C LYS A 467 15.78 27.58 -12.66
N ARG A 468 14.59 27.68 -12.07
CA ARG A 468 13.41 28.24 -12.74
C ARG A 468 13.43 29.77 -12.89
N LYS A 469 14.21 30.50 -12.08
CA LYS A 469 14.55 31.91 -12.34
C LYS A 469 15.46 32.01 -13.57
N LEU A 470 16.48 31.13 -13.67
CA LEU A 470 17.40 31.07 -14.81
C LEU A 470 16.70 30.70 -16.12
N GLU A 471 15.86 29.66 -16.13
CA GLU A 471 15.02 29.28 -17.29
C GLU A 471 14.16 30.46 -17.79
N LEU A 472 13.53 31.20 -16.88
CA LEU A 472 12.72 32.37 -17.23
C LEU A 472 13.54 33.57 -17.69
N PHE A 473 14.79 33.69 -17.25
CA PHE A 473 15.74 34.70 -17.73
C PHE A 473 16.24 34.35 -19.14
N MET A 474 16.73 33.12 -19.36
CA MET A 474 17.21 32.62 -20.66
C MET A 474 16.15 32.80 -21.74
N ARG A 475 14.92 32.35 -21.47
CA ARG A 475 13.77 32.53 -22.39
C ARG A 475 13.37 34.01 -22.58
N LYS A 476 13.75 34.93 -21.69
CA LYS A 476 13.50 36.37 -21.88
C LYS A 476 14.58 37.03 -22.75
N VAL A 477 15.84 36.55 -22.69
CA VAL A 477 16.94 37.05 -23.53
C VAL A 477 17.07 36.34 -24.87
N GLY A 478 16.19 35.37 -25.17
CA GLY A 478 16.19 34.62 -26.43
C GLY A 478 17.30 33.57 -26.52
N ALA A 479 17.91 33.19 -25.40
CA ALA A 479 18.93 32.15 -25.38
C ALA A 479 18.30 30.78 -25.72
N PRO A 480 18.94 29.94 -26.57
CA PRO A 480 18.48 28.59 -26.85
C PRO A 480 18.33 27.77 -25.56
N THR A 481 17.31 26.92 -25.49
CA THR A 481 17.24 25.88 -24.46
C THR A 481 18.30 24.80 -24.72
N ASP A 482 18.67 24.04 -23.69
CA ASP A 482 19.62 22.92 -23.79
C ASP A 482 19.32 21.97 -24.97
N ARG A 483 18.03 21.77 -25.30
CA ARG A 483 17.59 20.96 -26.45
C ARG A 483 17.81 21.67 -27.79
N GLU A 484 17.56 22.97 -27.88
CA GLU A 484 17.80 23.73 -29.11
C GLU A 484 19.30 23.92 -29.36
N TYR A 485 20.10 24.07 -28.30
CA TYR A 485 21.56 24.04 -28.39
C TYR A 485 22.09 22.68 -28.85
N VAL A 486 21.62 21.57 -28.25
CA VAL A 486 22.03 20.21 -28.69
C VAL A 486 21.57 19.91 -30.12
N LEU A 487 20.40 20.38 -30.55
CA LEU A 487 19.97 20.24 -31.94
C LEU A 487 20.81 21.08 -32.90
N ALA A 488 21.12 22.33 -32.56
CA ALA A 488 22.01 23.18 -33.36
C ALA A 488 23.42 22.60 -33.45
N MET A 489 23.98 22.06 -32.36
CA MET A 489 25.24 21.32 -32.39
C MET A 489 25.14 20.09 -33.30
N GLN A 490 24.05 19.33 -33.25
CA GLN A 490 23.81 18.19 -34.13
C GLN A 490 23.49 18.58 -35.58
N GLU A 491 23.16 19.84 -35.86
CA GLU A 491 22.98 20.38 -37.21
C GLU A 491 24.34 20.83 -37.76
N VAL A 492 25.15 21.54 -36.96
CA VAL A 492 26.55 21.85 -37.28
C VAL A 492 27.40 20.58 -37.49
N GLU A 493 27.31 19.59 -36.60
CA GLU A 493 27.99 18.28 -36.77
C GLU A 493 27.64 17.61 -38.12
N LYS A 494 26.43 17.82 -38.66
CA LYS A 494 26.05 17.31 -39.99
C LYS A 494 26.46 18.22 -41.14
N GLU A 495 26.52 19.52 -40.93
CA GLU A 495 27.04 20.46 -41.93
C GLU A 495 28.56 20.25 -42.10
N ASP A 496 29.28 19.95 -41.02
CA ASP A 496 30.68 19.52 -41.03
C ASP A 496 30.85 18.14 -41.72
N GLU A 497 30.05 17.12 -41.37
CA GLU A 497 30.06 15.81 -42.07
C GLU A 497 29.77 15.93 -43.58
N VAL A 498 28.92 16.89 -43.98
CA VAL A 498 28.62 17.16 -45.40
C VAL A 498 29.72 17.98 -46.09
N ALA A 499 30.46 18.81 -45.36
CA ALA A 499 31.62 19.52 -45.88
C ALA A 499 32.81 18.56 -46.13
N GLU A 500 33.18 17.73 -45.14
CA GLU A 500 34.23 16.70 -45.33
C GLU A 500 33.83 15.71 -46.44
N GLY A 501 32.56 15.29 -46.48
CA GLY A 501 32.01 14.43 -47.55
C GLY A 501 31.91 15.09 -48.94
N ALA A 502 32.21 16.38 -49.07
CA ALA A 502 32.30 17.10 -50.35
C ALA A 502 33.75 17.23 -50.87
N GLU A 503 34.75 17.28 -49.98
CA GLU A 503 36.17 17.37 -50.39
C GLU A 503 36.72 16.02 -50.94
N GLU A 504 36.13 14.87 -50.57
CA GLU A 504 36.48 13.55 -51.12
C GLU A 504 35.82 13.23 -52.49
N ARG A 505 35.37 14.23 -53.28
CA ARG A 505 34.58 14.00 -54.51
C ARG A 505 35.03 14.70 -55.80
N GLU A 506 36.32 15.00 -55.96
CA GLU A 506 36.92 15.32 -57.27
C GLU A 506 38.20 14.51 -57.57
N GLU A 507 38.10 13.19 -57.78
CA GLU A 507 38.92 12.43 -58.75
C GLU A 507 38.42 10.95 -58.92
N GLY A 508 38.34 10.45 -60.17
CA GLY A 508 38.25 9.01 -60.48
C GLY A 508 36.99 8.48 -61.20
N ASP A 509 37.02 8.39 -62.53
CA ASP A 509 36.05 7.64 -63.37
C ASP A 509 36.19 6.10 -63.21
N GLY A 510 35.10 5.32 -63.35
CA GLY A 510 35.13 3.88 -62.98
C GLY A 510 34.03 2.90 -63.43
N VAL A 511 33.44 3.02 -64.63
CA VAL A 511 32.99 1.91 -65.52
C VAL A 511 32.06 0.76 -64.98
N GLU A 512 30.80 0.78 -65.45
CA GLU A 512 29.89 -0.34 -65.87
C GLU A 512 29.24 -1.38 -64.90
N SER A 513 28.15 -1.98 -65.43
CA SER A 513 27.23 -3.04 -64.93
C SER A 513 26.32 -2.66 -63.74
N ASP A 514 24.97 -2.64 -63.79
CA ASP A 514 23.88 -3.40 -64.50
C ASP A 514 23.38 -4.66 -63.75
N VAL A 515 22.17 -5.14 -64.12
CA VAL A 515 21.48 -6.40 -63.74
C VAL A 515 20.45 -6.36 -62.58
N SER A 516 19.16 -6.16 -62.94
CA SER A 516 17.92 -6.80 -62.37
C SER A 516 17.52 -6.54 -60.89
N GLU A 517 16.30 -6.80 -60.37
CA GLU A 517 14.91 -7.04 -60.85
C GLU A 517 14.04 -6.72 -59.59
N GLU A 518 13.08 -5.79 -59.59
CA GLU A 518 11.66 -5.86 -60.03
C GLU A 518 10.76 -7.00 -59.48
N LEU A 519 9.50 -6.60 -59.17
CA LEU A 519 8.26 -7.40 -58.99
C LEU A 519 7.96 -8.17 -57.68
N GLY A 520 6.65 -8.25 -57.38
CA GLY A 520 6.02 -9.18 -56.41
C GLY A 520 5.82 -8.64 -54.99
N GLY A 521 4.63 -8.19 -54.55
CA GLY A 521 3.34 -8.17 -55.25
C GLY A 521 2.48 -9.42 -55.02
N GLY A 522 2.03 -9.68 -53.79
CA GLY A 522 1.16 -10.82 -53.47
C GLY A 522 0.27 -10.58 -52.24
N GLN A 523 -1.04 -10.79 -52.42
CA GLN A 523 -2.06 -10.82 -51.36
C GLN A 523 -2.59 -12.27 -51.23
N TYR A 524 -3.73 -12.49 -50.56
CA TYR A 524 -4.52 -13.73 -50.45
C TYR A 524 -3.85 -14.99 -49.85
N GLY A 525 -4.54 -15.57 -48.86
CA GLY A 525 -4.15 -16.78 -48.13
C GLY A 525 -5.00 -16.93 -46.86
N GLU A 526 -5.86 -17.94 -46.81
CA GLU A 526 -6.97 -18.07 -45.84
C GLU A 526 -6.58 -18.48 -44.41
N GLU A 527 -7.58 -18.44 -43.53
CA GLU A 527 -7.51 -18.89 -42.14
C GLU A 527 -7.26 -20.41 -42.06
N VAL A 528 -6.35 -20.84 -41.19
CA VAL A 528 -6.19 -22.26 -40.81
C VAL A 528 -6.50 -22.39 -39.33
N ASP A 529 -7.71 -22.86 -39.04
CA ASP A 529 -8.13 -23.20 -37.68
C ASP A 529 -7.47 -24.53 -37.25
N SER A 530 -6.82 -24.53 -36.08
CA SER A 530 -6.16 -25.73 -35.56
C SER A 530 -6.04 -25.67 -34.03
N ASP A 531 -7.17 -25.78 -33.35
CA ASP A 531 -7.23 -26.06 -31.92
C ASP A 531 -6.60 -27.45 -31.67
N HIS A 532 -5.38 -27.49 -31.14
CA HIS A 532 -4.70 -28.72 -30.76
C HIS A 532 -4.11 -28.61 -29.34
N ASN A 533 -4.83 -29.24 -28.40
CA ASN A 533 -4.24 -29.62 -27.12
C ASN A 533 -3.12 -30.64 -27.37
N PRO A 534 -1.92 -30.47 -26.79
CA PRO A 534 -0.97 -31.58 -26.70
C PRO A 534 -1.57 -32.65 -25.78
N VAL A 535 -2.07 -33.73 -26.38
CA VAL A 535 -2.56 -34.91 -25.67
C VAL A 535 -1.39 -35.55 -24.94
N MET A 536 -1.37 -35.43 -23.61
CA MET A 536 -0.57 -36.33 -22.77
C MET A 536 -1.29 -37.67 -22.71
N GLU A 537 -0.55 -38.75 -22.96
CA GLU A 537 -1.08 -40.11 -22.96
C GLU A 537 -1.85 -40.42 -21.66
N ALA A 538 -3.01 -41.05 -21.81
CA ALA A 538 -3.79 -41.50 -20.68
C ALA A 538 -3.05 -42.65 -19.99
N ILE A 539 -2.75 -42.50 -18.70
CA ILE A 539 -2.34 -43.63 -17.88
C ILE A 539 -3.59 -44.47 -17.64
N GLU A 540 -3.78 -45.49 -18.46
CA GLU A 540 -4.79 -46.50 -18.23
C GLU A 540 -4.52 -47.18 -16.88
N LEU A 541 -5.54 -47.20 -16.04
CA LEU A 541 -5.53 -47.91 -14.76
C LEU A 541 -6.45 -49.11 -14.93
N SER A 542 -5.89 -50.24 -15.35
CA SER A 542 -6.58 -51.52 -15.33
C SER A 542 -6.89 -51.90 -13.87
N ASP A 543 -8.16 -52.04 -13.53
CA ASP A 543 -8.56 -52.65 -12.27
C ASP A 543 -8.28 -54.17 -12.36
N ALA A 544 -7.27 -54.62 -11.61
CA ALA A 544 -6.95 -56.03 -11.43
C ALA A 544 -7.44 -56.46 -10.03
N GLU A 545 -8.53 -57.22 -10.00
CA GLU A 545 -8.98 -57.94 -8.81
C GLU A 545 -8.24 -59.27 -8.72
N ASP A 546 -7.20 -59.33 -7.88
CA ASP A 546 -6.62 -60.59 -7.40
C ASP A 546 -6.90 -60.71 -5.90
N GLY A 547 -7.79 -61.65 -5.55
CA GLY A 547 -8.16 -61.95 -4.18
C GLY A 547 -7.61 -63.30 -3.73
N GLU A 548 -6.63 -63.28 -2.84
CA GLU A 548 -6.19 -64.47 -2.09
C GLU A 548 -6.14 -64.16 -0.59
N SER A 549 -6.51 -65.16 0.20
CA SER A 549 -6.74 -65.07 1.64
C SER A 549 -5.89 -66.08 2.38
N GLU A 550 -5.10 -65.62 3.35
CA GLU A 550 -4.49 -66.49 4.37
C GLU A 550 -4.73 -65.90 5.76
N GLU A 551 -5.13 -66.76 6.70
CA GLU A 551 -5.28 -66.45 8.11
C GLU A 551 -4.05 -66.94 8.89
N GLU A 552 -3.46 -66.07 9.72
CA GLU A 552 -2.68 -66.38 10.94
C GLU A 552 -2.17 -65.05 11.51
N GLY A 553 -1.89 -64.86 12.80
CA GLY A 553 -2.13 -65.66 14.00
C GLY A 553 -2.01 -64.72 15.22
N GLY A 554 -2.78 -64.97 16.29
CA GLY A 554 -2.99 -63.97 17.36
C GLY A 554 -1.85 -63.83 18.39
N ALA A 555 -1.71 -62.64 18.95
CA ALA A 555 -1.02 -62.40 20.23
C ALA A 555 -1.64 -61.18 20.95
N GLU A 556 -2.15 -61.37 22.16
CA GLU A 556 -2.75 -60.30 22.97
C GLU A 556 -1.69 -59.51 23.75
N ALA A 557 -1.96 -58.21 23.97
CA ALA A 557 -1.28 -57.41 24.99
C ALA A 557 -2.23 -56.32 25.50
N ALA A 558 -2.75 -56.50 26.71
CA ALA A 558 -3.79 -55.63 27.25
C ALA A 558 -3.24 -54.36 27.93
N GLY A 559 -4.04 -53.29 27.87
CA GLY A 559 -4.15 -52.28 28.93
C GLY A 559 -2.99 -51.30 29.13
N LYS A 560 -3.13 -50.11 28.54
CA LYS A 560 -3.07 -48.86 29.33
C LYS A 560 -3.81 -47.73 28.64
N GLU A 561 -4.69 -47.08 29.39
CA GLU A 561 -5.47 -45.94 28.93
C GLU A 561 -4.61 -44.66 28.90
N GLY A 562 -4.94 -43.74 27.99
CA GLY A 562 -4.23 -42.47 27.86
C GLY A 562 -5.05 -41.48 27.03
N GLU A 563 -5.59 -40.45 27.68
CA GLU A 563 -6.22 -39.32 27.01
C GLU A 563 -5.18 -38.52 26.21
N GLY A 564 -5.59 -37.98 25.04
CA GLY A 564 -4.77 -37.05 24.25
C GLY A 564 -4.87 -37.26 22.75
N SER A 565 -5.81 -36.56 22.08
CA SER A 565 -5.92 -36.56 20.61
C SER A 565 -5.07 -35.45 19.96
N GLU A 566 -3.78 -35.39 20.30
CA GLU A 566 -2.85 -34.37 19.82
C GLU A 566 -2.43 -34.62 18.35
N TRP A 567 -2.66 -33.64 17.47
CA TRP A 567 -1.99 -33.56 16.17
C TRP A 567 -0.70 -32.78 16.33
N ASP A 568 0.29 -33.45 16.93
CA ASP A 568 1.46 -32.83 17.53
C ASP A 568 2.30 -32.00 16.53
N GLU A 569 2.71 -30.79 16.93
CA GLU A 569 3.28 -29.77 16.05
C GLU A 569 4.83 -29.86 15.90
N GLY A 570 5.36 -31.09 15.92
CA GLY A 570 6.78 -31.39 16.11
C GLY A 570 7.78 -30.53 15.30
N GLU A 571 8.68 -29.84 16.02
CA GLU A 571 9.76 -28.93 15.60
C GLU A 571 9.39 -27.75 14.67
N ALA A 572 8.65 -28.01 13.59
CA ALA A 572 8.27 -27.00 12.61
C ALA A 572 7.22 -26.01 13.15
N GLY A 573 6.41 -26.43 14.13
CA GLY A 573 5.55 -25.53 14.90
C GLY A 573 6.32 -24.78 15.99
N GLU A 574 7.21 -25.46 16.70
CA GLU A 574 8.00 -24.87 17.81
C GLU A 574 8.90 -23.73 17.33
N ARG A 575 9.59 -23.90 16.19
CA ARG A 575 10.39 -22.81 15.58
C ARG A 575 9.53 -21.65 15.04
N TRP A 576 8.20 -21.77 15.05
CA TRP A 576 7.22 -20.71 14.81
C TRP A 576 6.53 -20.20 16.10
N ARG A 577 6.63 -20.94 17.22
CA ARG A 577 6.05 -20.61 18.52
C ARG A 577 7.05 -19.99 19.51
N ALA A 578 8.36 -20.21 19.34
CA ALA A 578 9.42 -19.81 20.28
C ALA A 578 9.56 -18.28 20.56
N GLY A 579 8.77 -17.43 19.91
CA GLY A 579 8.60 -16.01 20.24
C GLY A 579 7.30 -15.71 21.01
N ARG A 580 6.80 -16.64 21.84
CA ARG A 580 5.51 -16.52 22.56
C ARG A 580 5.55 -17.03 24.00
N GLU A 581 6.29 -16.34 24.86
CA GLU A 581 5.97 -16.29 26.30
C GLU A 581 5.72 -14.82 26.70
N GLY A 582 4.72 -14.60 27.55
CA GLY A 582 4.05 -13.30 27.70
C GLY A 582 2.57 -13.47 28.07
N GLU A 583 2.35 -13.58 29.37
CA GLU A 583 1.13 -13.72 30.18
C GLU A 583 -0.28 -13.47 29.58
N ARG A 584 -1.27 -14.23 30.08
CA ARG A 584 -2.67 -14.23 29.59
C ARG A 584 -3.65 -13.54 30.54
N GLY A 585 -4.02 -12.29 30.25
CA GLY A 585 -5.21 -11.65 30.83
C GLY A 585 -6.53 -12.19 30.24
N ARG A 586 -7.56 -12.41 31.08
CA ARG A 586 -8.90 -12.87 30.65
C ARG A 586 -9.89 -11.72 30.53
N GLY A 587 -10.63 -11.64 29.43
CA GLY A 587 -11.79 -10.74 29.26
C GLY A 587 -12.81 -11.31 28.27
N ARG A 588 -14.12 -11.17 28.55
CA ARG A 588 -15.22 -11.64 27.68
C ARG A 588 -16.07 -10.45 27.21
N GLY A 589 -16.51 -10.50 25.95
CA GLY A 589 -17.52 -9.59 25.41
C GLY A 589 -18.11 -10.12 24.09
N ARG A 590 -19.44 -10.15 23.97
CA ARG A 590 -20.19 -10.50 22.74
C ARG A 590 -21.12 -9.33 22.39
N GLY A 591 -21.36 -9.07 21.10
CA GLY A 591 -22.47 -8.21 20.68
C GLY A 591 -22.53 -7.99 19.16
N GLY A 592 -23.73 -7.80 18.63
CA GLY A 592 -23.98 -7.11 17.34
C GLY A 592 -23.97 -7.96 16.05
N ARG A 593 -25.15 -8.08 15.43
CA ARG A 593 -25.34 -8.34 13.98
C ARG A 593 -26.36 -7.33 13.45
N GLY A 594 -26.31 -7.02 12.16
CA GLY A 594 -27.27 -6.16 11.46
C GLY A 594 -26.71 -4.78 11.14
N GLY A 595 -27.11 -4.10 10.06
CA GLY A 595 -28.00 -4.53 8.96
C GLY A 595 -27.68 -3.76 7.67
N ARG A 596 -28.27 -4.14 6.53
CA ARG A 596 -28.12 -3.41 5.26
C ARG A 596 -29.37 -2.59 4.97
N GLY A 597 -29.21 -1.28 4.79
CA GLY A 597 -30.18 -0.41 4.14
C GLY A 597 -29.68 0.07 2.77
N ARG A 598 -30.60 0.30 1.83
CA ARG A 598 -30.35 0.92 0.52
C ARG A 598 -31.47 1.92 0.26
N GLY A 599 -31.17 2.98 -0.49
CA GLY A 599 -32.17 3.85 -1.11
C GLY A 599 -32.39 5.17 -0.39
N GLY A 600 -32.00 6.25 -1.05
CA GLY A 600 -32.24 7.64 -0.65
C GLY A 600 -31.77 8.53 -1.82
N THR A 601 -32.71 9.20 -2.48
CA THR A 601 -32.45 9.89 -3.75
C THR A 601 -31.82 11.26 -3.51
N VAL A 602 -30.82 11.63 -4.32
CA VAL A 602 -30.18 12.94 -4.25
C VAL A 602 -30.90 13.91 -5.18
N VAL A 603 -31.46 14.98 -4.61
CA VAL A 603 -31.93 16.18 -5.33
C VAL A 603 -30.87 17.28 -5.17
N ARG A 604 -30.63 18.04 -6.24
CA ARG A 604 -29.74 19.22 -6.23
C ARG A 604 -30.52 20.49 -5.82
N PRO A 605 -29.89 21.40 -5.07
CA PRO A 605 -30.07 22.84 -5.24
C PRO A 605 -28.97 23.42 -6.13
N GLU A 606 -29.24 24.57 -6.74
CA GLU A 606 -28.28 25.34 -7.54
C GLU A 606 -27.56 26.40 -6.70
N VAL A 607 -26.55 27.05 -7.29
CA VAL A 607 -25.74 28.08 -6.64
C VAL A 607 -26.16 29.46 -7.16
N THR A 608 -26.66 30.31 -6.26
CA THR A 608 -26.76 31.76 -6.48
C THR A 608 -25.89 32.48 -5.46
N ALA A 609 -25.13 33.47 -5.92
CA ALA A 609 -24.23 34.25 -5.07
C ALA A 609 -24.89 35.56 -4.65
N VAL A 610 -24.64 36.01 -3.42
CA VAL A 610 -24.98 37.35 -2.95
C VAL A 610 -23.73 37.97 -2.33
N GLN A 611 -23.42 39.20 -2.73
CA GLN A 611 -22.31 39.98 -2.16
C GLN A 611 -22.81 40.73 -0.92
N ALA A 612 -22.06 40.70 0.17
CA ALA A 612 -22.33 41.51 1.36
C ALA A 612 -21.47 42.79 1.32
N THR A 613 -22.10 43.94 1.09
CA THR A 613 -21.51 45.27 1.29
C THR A 613 -22.17 45.93 2.50
N VAL A 614 -21.36 46.47 3.41
CA VAL A 614 -21.85 47.13 4.63
C VAL A 614 -21.68 48.65 4.49
N SER A 615 -22.77 49.38 4.72
CA SER A 615 -22.81 50.83 4.91
C SER A 615 -23.79 51.13 6.06
N ALA A 616 -23.63 52.26 6.75
CA ALA A 616 -24.39 52.62 7.95
C ALA A 616 -24.97 54.05 7.85
N ALA A 617 -25.85 54.39 8.81
CA ALA A 617 -26.43 55.73 9.08
C ALA A 617 -27.43 56.28 8.03
N ASP A 618 -28.52 57.00 8.37
CA ASP A 618 -29.25 57.14 9.66
C ASP A 618 -30.75 57.56 9.38
N PRO A 619 -31.53 58.43 10.09
CA PRO A 619 -32.92 58.06 10.41
C PRO A 619 -34.04 59.08 10.00
N SER A 620 -35.29 58.62 9.85
CA SER A 620 -36.50 59.48 9.99
C SER A 620 -37.85 58.73 9.99
N GLY A 621 -38.66 58.89 11.05
CA GLY A 621 -40.15 58.88 11.11
C GLY A 621 -40.99 57.76 10.44
N GLN A 622 -42.33 57.68 10.59
CA GLN A 622 -43.25 58.03 11.69
C GLN A 622 -44.65 57.44 11.34
N GLN A 623 -45.50 57.15 12.35
CA GLN A 623 -46.96 56.85 12.24
C GLN A 623 -47.41 55.49 11.65
N GLY A 624 -48.47 54.89 12.21
CA GLY A 624 -49.12 53.67 11.68
C GLY A 624 -49.86 52.80 12.71
N LEU A 625 -51.09 53.18 13.08
CA LEU A 625 -52.04 52.45 13.96
C LEU A 625 -52.29 51.01 13.45
N ALA A 626 -52.38 49.90 14.22
CA ALA A 626 -52.90 49.56 15.56
C ALA A 626 -54.27 48.84 15.52
N GLU A 627 -54.30 47.56 15.93
CA GLU A 627 -55.50 46.84 16.40
C GLU A 627 -55.09 45.60 17.24
N GLU A 628 -55.76 45.34 18.37
CA GLU A 628 -55.62 44.11 19.18
C GLU A 628 -56.85 43.19 19.02
N PRO A 629 -56.81 41.93 19.53
CA PRO A 629 -57.43 41.75 20.85
C PRO A 629 -56.83 40.69 21.80
N LYS A 630 -56.54 41.13 23.03
CA LYS A 630 -56.86 40.49 24.33
C LYS A 630 -56.08 39.26 24.85
N GLU A 631 -55.50 39.48 26.03
CA GLU A 631 -54.80 38.57 26.94
C GLU A 631 -55.54 37.28 27.36
N LYS A 632 -54.76 36.32 27.90
CA LYS A 632 -55.02 35.72 29.23
C LYS A 632 -53.72 35.48 30.05
N LYS A 633 -53.55 36.29 31.10
CA LYS A 633 -52.89 36.10 32.44
C LYS A 633 -52.39 34.69 32.81
N LYS A 634 -51.38 34.46 33.68
CA LYS A 634 -50.18 35.16 34.30
C LYS A 634 -49.37 34.02 35.02
N LYS A 635 -48.20 34.12 35.64
CA LYS A 635 -47.17 35.12 36.09
C LYS A 635 -45.81 34.59 35.48
N GLU A 636 -44.74 35.32 35.15
CA GLU A 636 -43.82 36.13 35.98
C GLU A 636 -43.26 35.39 37.21
N GLU A 637 -42.06 35.61 37.78
CA GLU A 637 -40.81 36.39 37.49
C GLU A 637 -39.69 35.61 38.28
N GLU A 638 -38.37 35.72 38.11
CA GLU A 638 -37.47 36.89 38.25
C GLU A 638 -37.59 37.54 39.67
N GLU A 639 -36.54 38.02 40.35
CA GLU A 639 -35.11 38.21 40.02
C GLU A 639 -34.26 38.34 41.33
N GLU A 640 -32.93 38.56 41.22
CA GLU A 640 -32.08 39.36 42.17
C GLU A 640 -31.96 38.95 43.68
N MET A 641 -31.03 39.46 44.52
CA MET A 641 -29.60 39.88 44.40
C MET A 641 -28.94 39.74 45.82
N ASP A 642 -27.63 40.03 45.95
CA ASP A 642 -26.88 40.40 47.19
C ASP A 642 -26.75 39.35 48.32
N GLU A 643 -25.58 39.13 48.96
CA GLU A 643 -24.79 39.99 49.90
C GLU A 643 -25.55 40.28 51.22
N ASP A 644 -24.99 40.07 52.43
CA ASP A 644 -23.60 39.79 52.84
C ASP A 644 -23.46 39.12 54.24
N ASP A 645 -22.21 38.99 54.72
CA ASP A 645 -21.74 39.10 56.13
C ASP A 645 -21.52 37.84 57.04
N TYR A 646 -20.25 37.45 57.12
CA TYR A 646 -19.41 37.01 58.27
C TYR A 646 -19.83 36.06 59.42
N SER A 647 -18.85 35.17 59.71
CA SER A 647 -18.39 34.69 61.04
C SER A 647 -19.17 33.59 61.80
N SER A 648 -18.53 32.72 62.61
CA SER A 648 -17.09 32.59 62.95
C SER A 648 -16.69 31.16 63.38
N ASP A 649 -15.38 30.89 63.28
CA ASP A 649 -14.53 29.97 64.07
C ASP A 649 -14.89 28.50 64.41
N SER A 650 -14.05 27.61 63.85
CA SER A 650 -13.29 26.58 64.60
C SER A 650 -13.98 25.26 65.02
N THR A 651 -13.29 24.19 65.45
CA THR A 651 -11.83 23.94 65.59
C THR A 651 -11.45 22.45 65.38
N PHE A 652 -10.19 22.19 65.00
CA PHE A 652 -9.32 21.04 65.39
C PHE A 652 -9.73 19.55 65.29
N LYS A 653 -8.80 18.77 64.68
CA LYS A 653 -8.33 17.40 65.06
C LYS A 653 -9.33 16.21 65.02
N SER A 654 -8.91 14.94 65.00
CA SER A 654 -7.78 14.23 64.35
C SER A 654 -7.94 12.72 64.63
N THR A 655 -7.12 11.87 64.00
CA THR A 655 -6.71 10.51 64.47
C THR A 655 -7.77 9.41 64.70
N GLN A 656 -7.59 8.28 63.99
CA GLN A 656 -7.60 6.86 64.45
C GLN A 656 -8.73 6.38 65.41
N ALA A 657 -9.33 5.18 65.27
CA ALA A 657 -8.63 3.90 65.10
C ALA A 657 -9.56 2.72 64.73
N LYS A 658 -8.95 1.55 64.50
CA LYS A 658 -9.58 0.24 64.23
C LYS A 658 -10.40 -0.29 65.42
N ARG A 659 -11.55 -0.94 65.14
CA ARG A 659 -12.02 -2.27 65.64
C ARG A 659 -13.48 -2.50 65.19
N VAL A 660 -14.07 -3.69 65.02
CA VAL A 660 -13.68 -5.09 64.78
C VAL A 660 -15.01 -5.86 64.68
N ARG A 661 -15.10 -6.89 63.81
CA ARG A 661 -16.08 -8.01 63.79
C ARG A 661 -17.51 -7.77 64.35
N GLY A 662 -18.51 -7.82 63.47
CA GLY A 662 -19.88 -8.24 63.79
C GLY A 662 -20.35 -9.28 62.77
N SER A 663 -20.82 -10.46 63.20
CA SER A 663 -21.15 -11.59 62.32
C SER A 663 -22.58 -12.13 62.52
N GLY A 664 -23.40 -12.05 61.47
CA GLY A 664 -24.67 -12.76 61.28
C GLY A 664 -24.99 -12.76 59.77
N ARG A 665 -25.37 -13.87 59.11
CA ARG A 665 -26.56 -14.72 59.34
C ARG A 665 -27.83 -13.88 59.45
N GLY A 666 -28.80 -13.95 58.53
CA GLY A 666 -28.84 -14.71 57.26
C GLY A 666 -30.29 -14.99 56.81
N ARG A 667 -30.44 -15.55 55.60
CA ARG A 667 -31.71 -15.67 54.83
C ARG A 667 -32.23 -14.32 54.30
N GLY A 668 -32.82 -14.22 53.12
CA GLY A 668 -32.87 -15.23 52.05
C GLY A 668 -34.09 -15.12 51.14
N LYS A 669 -33.89 -14.60 49.94
CA LYS A 669 -34.63 -14.88 48.70
C LYS A 669 -33.78 -14.45 47.50
#